data_AF-A0A2I1KU45-F1
#
_entry.id   AF-A0A2I1KU45-F1
#
_cell.length_a   1.000
_cell.length_b   1.000
_cell.length_c   1.000
_cell.angle_alpha   90.00
_cell.angle_beta   90.00
_cell.angle_gamma   90.00
#
_symmetry.space_group_name_H-M   'P 1'
#
loop_
_entity.id
_entity.type
_entity.pdbx_description
1 polymer ?
#
loop_
_entity_poly.entity_id
_entity_poly.type
_entity_poly.pdbx_seq_one_letter_code
_entity_poly.pdbx_strand_id
1 'polypeptide(L)'
;MRQLPRLVLVLALLGGAVIVLPLAGLGTRVAWTELPVLLGSDSAQAALGLSLRTCLVSTLISVALGVPSALVLSRSWPGVRLARVLAVLPMTMPPVVAGIALLATLGKRGVLGPVLDELGLQVSFTTAAVVIAQVFVSMPYLVVTLEAALRSRDTHAETIARTLGAGPWTLLGRITLPLVAPALARGTALALGRSLGEFGATIAFAGSKEGVTRTMPLAIYLERENDTATSLALAVVLIALSFVVVGATNVPWPQLVLRLRPPRPEPTTVTSQAGAGRREVSEAVPRGRQVRLAFSSRERGVAVDLTVPAGGATALIGPNGSGKSTACAVLAGLLEAEGGEVTVGDRLADAPGVFVPAGRRDVALLAQAPGVFGHMSVLENVAFGPRCQGMPRARARALAMAELEAVGAAHLAGRGGSELSGGQAARVALARALATRPAVLVLDEPMAALDVDARAQMRALVSQRVAEEGLTLLLVTHDVVDLTSLASDVVVLEEGHVAQQGPVARVLAAPVSDFAAQLTGTAVLAGTLDGDADAPALVLGAGLRLVGRPQEDWEGAAGGEGVALVPPDAVGLYPLSQNDPGGSPRNHLPVRVTGLEKAGAMVTVRLAVAGPQGTDQHLSAVVTAGAVADLGIEVGACLSAVVKAVQVRILPAPVPSP
;
A
#
# COMPACT_ATOMS: atom_id res chain seq x y z
N MET A 1 -26.34 -16.48 3.65
CA MET A 1 -27.07 -17.72 3.99
C MET A 1 -27.83 -18.34 2.81
N ARG A 2 -28.46 -17.57 1.91
CA ARG A 2 -29.28 -18.10 0.79
C ARG A 2 -28.54 -18.79 -0.37
N GLN A 3 -27.22 -19.01 -0.28
CA GLN A 3 -26.43 -19.66 -1.35
C GLN A 3 -25.60 -20.86 -0.86
N LEU A 4 -25.73 -21.28 0.41
CA LEU A 4 -25.00 -22.45 0.91
C LEU A 4 -25.72 -23.74 0.53
N PRO A 5 -24.99 -24.81 0.12
CA PRO A 5 -25.59 -26.12 -0.12
C PRO A 5 -26.34 -26.62 1.12
N ARG A 6 -27.51 -27.25 0.93
CA ARG A 6 -28.35 -27.73 2.03
C ARG A 6 -27.60 -28.67 2.99
N LEU A 7 -26.72 -29.52 2.47
CA LEU A 7 -25.88 -30.42 3.27
C LEU A 7 -24.98 -29.64 4.24
N VAL A 8 -24.38 -28.53 3.80
CA VAL A 8 -23.54 -27.67 4.64
C VAL A 8 -24.37 -27.04 5.77
N LEU A 9 -25.62 -26.63 5.48
CA LEU A 9 -26.51 -26.10 6.51
C LEU A 9 -26.87 -27.16 7.55
N VAL A 10 -27.19 -28.39 7.12
CA VAL A 10 -27.51 -29.50 8.04
C VAL A 10 -26.31 -29.84 8.92
N LEU A 11 -25.11 -29.96 8.35
CA LEU A 11 -23.89 -30.21 9.12
C LEU A 11 -23.57 -29.07 10.08
N ALA A 12 -23.79 -27.81 9.68
CA ALA A 12 -23.61 -26.65 10.56
C ALA A 12 -24.62 -26.65 11.72
N LEU A 13 -25.89 -27.02 11.47
CA LEU A 13 -26.90 -27.17 12.53
C LEU A 13 -26.57 -28.30 13.50
N LEU A 14 -26.10 -29.45 12.99
CA LEU A 14 -25.62 -30.56 13.82
C LEU A 14 -24.42 -30.12 14.67
N GLY A 15 -23.45 -29.42 14.07
CA GLY A 15 -22.32 -28.85 14.81
C GLY A 15 -22.75 -27.86 15.89
N GLY A 16 -23.73 -27.01 15.59
CA GLY A 16 -24.35 -26.12 16.58
C GLY A 16 -25.03 -26.88 17.71
N ALA A 17 -25.78 -27.94 17.40
CA ALA A 17 -26.45 -28.78 18.39
C ALA A 17 -25.44 -29.47 19.33
N VAL A 18 -24.29 -29.95 18.82
CA VAL A 18 -23.22 -30.54 19.65
C VAL A 18 -22.70 -29.55 20.71
N ILE A 19 -22.63 -28.26 20.38
CA ILE A 19 -22.18 -27.21 21.32
C ILE A 19 -23.29 -26.83 22.30
N VAL A 20 -24.54 -26.71 21.84
CA VAL A 20 -25.65 -26.16 22.63
C VAL A 20 -26.29 -27.22 23.55
N LEU A 21 -26.41 -28.48 23.13
CA LEU A 21 -27.10 -29.51 23.90
C LEU A 21 -26.50 -29.76 25.31
N PRO A 22 -25.16 -29.82 25.50
CA PRO A 22 -24.59 -29.94 26.84
C PRO A 22 -24.92 -28.76 27.76
N LEU A 23 -24.96 -27.54 27.21
CA LEU A 23 -25.31 -26.33 27.95
C LEU A 23 -26.80 -26.32 28.34
N ALA A 24 -27.68 -26.76 27.42
CA ALA A 24 -29.09 -26.92 27.70
C ALA A 24 -29.33 -27.99 28.80
N GLY A 25 -28.61 -29.12 28.72
CA GLY A 25 -28.69 -30.19 29.73
C GLY A 25 -28.17 -29.77 31.11
N LEU A 26 -27.18 -28.87 31.18
CA LEU A 26 -26.75 -28.28 32.44
C LEU A 26 -27.88 -27.40 33.02
N GLY A 27 -28.50 -26.56 32.19
CA GLY A 27 -29.53 -25.62 32.62
C GLY A 27 -30.79 -26.28 33.20
N THR A 28 -31.12 -27.52 32.82
CA THR A 28 -32.26 -28.25 33.38
C THR A 28 -32.02 -28.80 34.79
N ARG A 29 -30.76 -28.92 35.22
CA ARG A 29 -30.39 -29.48 36.54
C ARG A 29 -30.07 -28.42 37.59
N VAL A 30 -30.05 -27.14 37.20
CA VAL A 30 -29.67 -26.03 38.07
C VAL A 30 -30.87 -25.56 38.88
N ALA A 31 -30.71 -25.45 40.20
CA ALA A 31 -31.72 -24.89 41.09
C ALA A 31 -31.73 -23.35 40.99
N TRP A 32 -32.40 -22.83 39.97
CA TRP A 32 -32.43 -21.39 39.64
C TRP A 32 -32.93 -20.50 40.80
N THR A 33 -33.80 -21.02 41.66
CA THR A 33 -34.35 -20.30 42.81
C THR A 33 -33.36 -20.17 43.98
N GLU A 34 -32.46 -21.14 44.12
CA GLU A 34 -31.47 -21.20 45.22
C GLU A 34 -30.12 -20.59 44.82
N LEU A 35 -29.95 -20.30 43.53
CA LEU A 35 -28.72 -19.78 42.95
C LEU A 35 -28.17 -18.54 43.69
N PRO A 36 -28.98 -17.53 44.09
CA PRO A 36 -28.46 -16.40 44.88
C PRO A 36 -27.92 -16.79 46.26
N VAL A 37 -28.52 -17.80 46.90
CA VAL A 37 -28.12 -18.29 48.22
C VAL A 37 -26.84 -19.11 48.12
N LEU A 38 -26.74 -20.00 47.14
CA LEU A 38 -25.56 -20.84 46.89
C LEU A 38 -24.33 -19.99 46.54
N LEU A 39 -24.50 -18.95 45.72
CA LEU A 39 -23.45 -17.98 45.41
C LEU A 39 -23.11 -17.03 46.57
N GLY A 40 -24.01 -16.93 47.56
CA GLY A 40 -23.80 -16.14 48.78
C GLY A 40 -22.83 -16.79 49.76
N SER A 41 -22.44 -18.05 49.56
CA SER A 41 -21.53 -18.77 50.46
C SER A 41 -20.10 -18.20 50.44
N ASP A 42 -19.43 -18.18 51.60
CA ASP A 42 -18.08 -17.61 51.74
C ASP A 42 -17.06 -18.29 50.81
N SER A 43 -17.15 -19.61 50.64
CA SER A 43 -16.31 -20.39 49.72
C SER A 43 -16.52 -19.99 48.26
N ALA A 44 -17.79 -19.84 47.83
CA ALA A 44 -18.12 -19.41 46.47
C ALA A 44 -17.63 -17.98 46.18
N GLN A 45 -17.82 -17.05 47.12
CA GLN A 45 -17.36 -15.68 46.98
C GLN A 45 -15.83 -15.58 46.97
N ALA A 46 -15.15 -16.33 47.83
CA ALA A 46 -13.70 -16.40 47.87
C ALA A 46 -13.13 -16.97 46.56
N ALA A 47 -13.70 -18.06 46.04
CA ALA A 47 -13.29 -18.67 44.77
C ALA A 47 -13.57 -17.76 43.56
N LEU A 48 -14.74 -17.10 43.51
CA LEU A 48 -15.08 -16.14 42.46
C LEU A 48 -14.12 -14.93 42.47
N GLY A 49 -13.95 -14.31 43.65
CA GLY A 49 -13.09 -13.14 43.83
C GLY A 49 -11.64 -13.43 43.49
N LEU A 50 -11.12 -14.58 43.94
CA LEU A 50 -9.77 -15.03 43.59
C LEU A 50 -9.63 -15.23 42.08
N SER A 51 -10.59 -15.93 41.45
CA SER A 51 -10.55 -16.23 40.01
C SER A 51 -10.59 -14.97 39.15
N LEU A 52 -11.44 -14.00 39.49
CA LEU A 52 -11.51 -12.73 38.78
C LEU A 52 -10.19 -11.95 38.90
N ARG A 53 -9.63 -11.85 40.11
CA ARG A 53 -8.35 -11.15 40.34
C ARG A 53 -7.20 -11.82 39.60
N THR A 54 -7.04 -13.14 39.73
CA THR A 54 -5.96 -13.87 39.06
C THR A 54 -6.12 -13.81 37.54
N CYS A 55 -7.33 -13.97 36.99
CA CYS A 55 -7.55 -13.88 35.55
C CYS A 55 -7.28 -12.47 35.00
N LEU A 56 -7.66 -11.41 35.70
CA LEU A 56 -7.36 -10.04 35.29
C LEU A 56 -5.85 -9.78 35.28
N VAL A 57 -5.15 -10.16 36.35
CA VAL A 57 -3.68 -10.02 36.45
C VAL A 57 -2.98 -10.84 35.37
N SER A 58 -3.36 -12.12 35.22
CA SER A 58 -2.83 -13.01 34.18
C SER A 58 -3.07 -12.45 32.78
N THR A 59 -4.24 -11.89 32.51
CA THR A 59 -4.56 -11.28 31.21
C THR A 59 -3.70 -10.05 30.95
N LEU A 60 -3.53 -9.18 31.94
CA LEU A 60 -2.66 -7.99 31.83
C LEU A 60 -1.21 -8.39 31.53
N ILE A 61 -0.68 -9.40 32.24
CA ILE A 61 0.67 -9.94 32.00
C ILE A 61 0.75 -10.58 30.61
N SER A 62 -0.24 -11.39 30.22
CA SER A 62 -0.32 -12.01 28.90
C SER A 62 -0.34 -10.96 27.79
N VAL A 63 -1.03 -9.83 27.94
CA VAL A 63 -0.98 -8.72 26.97
C VAL A 63 0.39 -8.05 26.95
N ALA A 64 0.95 -7.74 28.13
CA ALA A 64 2.23 -7.07 28.26
C ALA A 64 3.40 -7.88 27.65
N LEU A 65 3.37 -9.21 27.79
CA LEU A 65 4.42 -10.11 27.26
C LEU A 65 4.08 -10.67 25.88
N GLY A 66 2.80 -10.96 25.63
CA GLY A 66 2.32 -11.58 24.41
C GLY A 66 2.32 -10.65 23.21
N VAL A 67 2.01 -9.35 23.39
CA VAL A 67 2.05 -8.38 22.27
C VAL A 67 3.47 -8.21 21.72
N PRO A 68 4.51 -7.95 22.53
CA PRO A 68 5.89 -7.95 22.05
C PRO A 68 6.31 -9.27 21.41
N SER A 69 5.94 -10.40 22.02
CA SER A 69 6.25 -11.73 21.48
C SER A 69 5.66 -11.94 20.09
N ALA A 70 4.38 -11.58 19.89
CA ALA A 70 3.72 -11.66 18.60
C ALA A 70 4.39 -10.73 17.56
N LEU A 71 4.80 -9.52 17.96
CA LEU A 71 5.52 -8.60 17.07
C LEU A 71 6.86 -9.18 16.61
N VAL A 72 7.62 -9.79 17.51
CA VAL A 72 8.91 -10.44 17.19
C VAL A 72 8.69 -11.69 16.32
N LEU A 73 7.72 -12.53 16.65
CA LEU A 73 7.40 -13.74 15.88
C LEU A 73 6.81 -13.43 14.50
N SER A 74 6.18 -12.26 14.33
CA SER A 74 5.66 -11.85 13.03
C SER A 74 6.77 -11.51 12.01
N ARG A 75 7.98 -11.17 12.48
CA ARG A 75 9.13 -10.79 11.64
C ARG A 75 9.91 -11.99 11.10
N SER A 76 10.72 -11.76 10.08
CA SER A 76 11.67 -12.75 9.53
C SER A 76 13.03 -12.61 10.20
N TRP A 77 13.46 -13.67 10.89
CA TRP A 77 14.80 -13.78 11.48
C TRP A 77 15.19 -15.27 11.59
N PRO A 78 16.49 -15.60 11.63
CA PRO A 78 16.95 -16.98 11.65
C PRO A 78 16.47 -17.70 12.91
N GLY A 79 15.66 -18.75 12.76
CA GLY A 79 15.10 -19.52 13.88
C GLY A 79 13.65 -19.18 14.27
N VAL A 80 13.00 -18.20 13.62
CA VAL A 80 11.61 -17.83 13.93
C VAL A 80 10.62 -19.00 13.83
N ARG A 81 10.89 -19.98 12.95
CA ARG A 81 10.06 -21.19 12.80
C ARG A 81 10.05 -22.02 14.09
N LEU A 82 11.23 -22.22 14.69
CA LEU A 82 11.36 -22.94 15.96
C LEU A 82 10.69 -22.16 17.08
N ALA A 83 10.89 -20.83 17.13
CA ALA A 83 10.27 -19.98 18.13
C ALA A 83 8.73 -20.01 18.07
N ARG A 84 8.13 -20.10 16.88
CA ARG A 84 6.68 -20.32 16.72
C ARG A 84 6.23 -21.67 17.26
N VAL A 85 6.98 -22.74 17.00
CA VAL A 85 6.68 -24.07 17.57
C VAL A 85 6.71 -24.01 19.10
N LEU A 86 7.74 -23.38 19.68
CA LEU A 86 7.85 -23.20 21.13
C LEU A 86 6.70 -22.35 21.71
N ALA A 87 6.24 -21.33 20.98
CA ALA A 87 5.12 -20.49 21.40
C ALA A 87 3.79 -21.25 21.42
N VAL A 88 3.59 -22.24 20.53
CA VAL A 88 2.37 -23.05 20.45
C VAL A 88 2.41 -24.24 21.41
N LEU A 89 3.61 -24.70 21.80
CA LEU A 89 3.81 -25.89 22.62
C LEU A 89 2.95 -25.94 23.90
N PRO A 90 2.78 -24.86 24.69
CA PRO A 90 1.92 -24.93 25.87
C PRO A 90 0.43 -25.18 25.56
N MET A 91 -0.02 -24.91 24.34
CA MET A 91 -1.41 -25.17 23.91
C MET A 91 -1.65 -26.66 23.62
N THR A 92 -0.61 -27.40 23.26
CA THR A 92 -0.71 -28.83 22.92
C THR A 92 -0.37 -29.74 24.09
N MET A 93 0.30 -29.22 25.12
CA MET A 93 0.58 -29.96 26.35
C MET A 93 -0.71 -30.23 27.14
N PRO A 94 -0.89 -31.46 27.68
CA PRO A 94 -1.91 -31.69 28.69
C PRO A 94 -1.71 -30.73 29.88
N PRO A 95 -2.76 -30.06 30.39
CA PRO A 95 -2.62 -29.01 31.42
C PRO A 95 -1.90 -29.48 32.69
N VAL A 96 -2.11 -30.74 33.08
CA VAL A 96 -1.43 -31.34 34.24
C VAL A 96 0.09 -31.46 34.00
N VAL A 97 0.50 -31.84 32.78
CA VAL A 97 1.92 -31.92 32.40
C VAL A 97 2.55 -30.53 32.43
N ALA A 98 1.83 -29.51 31.93
CA ALA A 98 2.26 -28.12 32.04
C ALA A 98 2.45 -27.68 33.50
N GLY A 99 1.51 -28.03 34.39
CA GLY A 99 1.63 -27.74 35.83
C GLY A 99 2.81 -28.46 36.50
N ILE A 100 3.05 -29.73 36.17
CA ILE A 100 4.21 -30.48 36.68
C ILE A 100 5.52 -29.85 36.18
N ALA A 101 5.59 -29.44 34.91
CA ALA A 101 6.76 -28.77 34.36
C ALA A 101 7.04 -27.43 35.07
N LEU A 102 5.99 -26.64 35.33
CA LEU A 102 6.10 -25.41 36.11
C LEU A 102 6.55 -25.68 37.55
N LEU A 103 6.02 -26.72 38.21
CA LEU A 103 6.44 -27.10 39.55
C LEU A 103 7.91 -27.58 39.58
N ALA A 104 8.35 -28.36 38.59
CA ALA A 104 9.72 -28.79 38.44
C ALA A 104 10.70 -27.64 38.17
N THR A 105 10.20 -26.53 37.62
CA THR A 105 11.02 -25.35 37.30
C THR A 105 11.04 -24.33 38.44
N LEU A 106 9.86 -23.97 38.97
CA LEU A 106 9.64 -22.84 39.88
C LEU A 106 9.22 -23.28 41.29
N GLY A 107 9.02 -24.57 41.54
CA GLY A 107 8.75 -25.08 42.88
C GLY A 107 9.97 -24.98 43.79
N LYS A 108 9.77 -25.10 45.10
CA LYS A 108 10.85 -24.98 46.10
C LYS A 108 12.05 -25.92 45.85
N ARG A 109 11.80 -27.13 45.33
CA ARG A 109 12.84 -28.12 44.95
C ARG A 109 13.13 -28.14 43.45
N GLY A 110 12.60 -27.19 42.70
CA GLY A 110 12.77 -27.09 41.26
C GLY A 110 14.10 -26.45 40.87
N VAL A 111 14.35 -26.38 39.56
CA VAL A 111 15.61 -25.86 38.99
C VAL A 111 15.92 -24.43 39.44
N LEU A 112 14.90 -23.55 39.50
CA LEU A 112 15.02 -22.16 39.93
C LEU A 112 14.64 -21.96 41.41
N GLY A 113 14.22 -23.01 42.11
CA GLY A 113 13.75 -22.96 43.49
C GLY A 113 14.77 -22.37 44.47
N PRO A 114 16.03 -22.85 44.49
CA PRO A 114 17.06 -22.32 45.39
C PRO A 114 17.34 -20.83 45.20
N VAL A 115 17.40 -20.37 43.94
CA VAL A 115 17.63 -18.96 43.58
C VAL A 115 16.46 -18.09 44.04
N LEU A 116 15.23 -18.59 43.92
CA LEU A 116 14.04 -17.87 44.39
C LEU A 116 13.96 -17.82 45.93
N ASP A 117 14.39 -18.88 46.63
CA ASP A 117 14.41 -18.93 48.10
C ASP A 117 15.48 -17.98 48.66
N GLU A 118 16.63 -17.84 48.00
CA GLU A 118 17.65 -16.82 48.31
C GLU A 118 17.13 -15.39 48.16
N LEU A 119 16.24 -15.15 47.18
CA LEU A 119 15.54 -13.89 46.98
C LEU A 119 14.34 -13.70 47.93
N GLY A 120 14.04 -14.68 48.79
CA GLY A 120 12.88 -14.66 49.70
C GLY A 120 11.53 -14.80 49.00
N LEU A 121 11.50 -15.28 47.75
CA LEU A 121 10.30 -15.40 46.92
C LEU A 121 9.79 -16.85 46.89
N GLN A 122 8.76 -17.16 47.68
CA GLN A 122 8.09 -18.47 47.61
C GLN A 122 6.92 -18.44 46.62
N VAL A 123 7.07 -19.15 45.50
CA VAL A 123 6.08 -19.14 44.40
C VAL A 123 5.07 -20.28 44.52
N SER A 124 5.50 -21.51 44.79
CA SER A 124 4.60 -22.68 44.89
C SER A 124 3.56 -22.53 46.00
N PHE A 125 2.34 -23.00 45.75
CA PHE A 125 1.20 -22.90 46.69
C PHE A 125 0.72 -21.48 47.01
N THR A 126 1.05 -20.49 46.18
CA THR A 126 0.61 -19.10 46.32
C THR A 126 -0.32 -18.66 45.19
N THR A 127 -0.98 -17.51 45.35
CA THR A 127 -1.74 -16.87 44.29
C THR A 127 -0.85 -16.51 43.08
N ALA A 128 0.45 -16.25 43.29
CA ALA A 128 1.38 -16.01 42.20
C ALA A 128 1.60 -17.27 41.33
N ALA A 129 1.63 -18.46 41.93
CA ALA A 129 1.68 -19.71 41.17
C ALA A 129 0.44 -19.90 40.27
N VAL A 130 -0.75 -19.52 40.75
CA VAL A 130 -1.98 -19.53 39.93
C VAL A 130 -1.82 -18.61 38.72
N VAL A 131 -1.34 -17.38 38.93
CA VAL A 131 -1.14 -16.40 37.85
C VAL A 131 -0.11 -16.90 36.83
N ILE A 132 1.02 -17.45 37.28
CA ILE A 132 2.06 -17.98 36.38
C ILE A 132 1.53 -19.14 35.55
N ALA A 133 0.81 -20.09 36.16
CA ALA A 133 0.20 -21.20 35.45
C ALA A 133 -0.81 -20.70 34.40
N GLN A 134 -1.66 -19.75 34.77
CA GLN A 134 -2.62 -19.14 33.85
C GLN A 134 -1.92 -18.42 32.69
N VAL A 135 -0.88 -17.62 32.94
CA VAL A 135 -0.13 -16.92 31.88
C VAL A 135 0.51 -17.94 30.92
N PHE A 136 1.17 -18.98 31.44
CA PHE A 136 1.83 -20.01 30.63
C PHE A 136 0.87 -20.68 29.64
N VAL A 137 -0.35 -20.97 30.06
CA VAL A 137 -1.35 -21.65 29.22
C VAL A 137 -2.20 -20.68 28.38
N SER A 138 -2.46 -19.46 28.85
CA SER A 138 -3.34 -18.50 28.18
C SER A 138 -2.63 -17.58 27.18
N MET A 139 -1.40 -17.15 27.46
CA MET A 139 -0.64 -16.22 26.61
C MET A 139 -0.50 -16.71 25.15
N PRO A 140 -0.24 -18.01 24.87
CA PRO A 140 -0.13 -18.52 23.50
C PRO A 140 -1.34 -18.22 22.61
N TYR A 141 -2.56 -18.24 23.15
CA TYR A 141 -3.77 -17.94 22.38
C TYR A 141 -3.77 -16.50 21.86
N LEU A 142 -3.33 -15.55 22.69
CA LEU A 142 -3.13 -14.17 22.26
C LEU A 142 -2.01 -14.07 21.22
N VAL A 143 -0.87 -14.70 21.49
CA VAL A 143 0.33 -14.63 20.63
C VAL A 143 0.01 -15.14 19.23
N VAL A 144 -0.56 -16.34 19.10
CA VAL A 144 -0.87 -16.96 17.80
C VAL A 144 -1.92 -16.14 17.04
N THR A 145 -2.97 -15.68 17.73
CA THR A 145 -4.04 -14.87 17.10
C THR A 145 -3.49 -13.55 16.56
N LEU A 146 -2.67 -12.86 17.35
CA LEU A 146 -2.10 -11.57 16.97
C LEU A 146 -0.99 -11.73 15.92
N GLU A 147 -0.14 -12.74 16.04
CA GLU A 147 0.92 -13.04 15.08
C GLU A 147 0.37 -13.38 13.70
N ALA A 148 -0.69 -14.19 13.62
CA ALA A 148 -1.37 -14.49 12.37
C ALA A 148 -1.90 -13.21 11.70
N ALA A 149 -2.58 -12.35 12.46
CA ALA A 149 -3.09 -11.07 11.96
C ALA A 149 -1.96 -10.10 11.53
N LEU A 150 -0.85 -10.09 12.29
CA LEU A 150 0.32 -9.31 11.95
C LEU A 150 0.98 -9.81 10.64
N ARG A 151 1.00 -11.12 10.39
CA ARG A 151 1.59 -11.68 9.16
C ARG A 151 0.73 -11.48 7.91
N SER A 152 -0.59 -11.45 8.06
CA SER A 152 -1.52 -11.27 6.95
C SER A 152 -1.86 -9.80 6.66
N ARG A 153 -1.31 -8.84 7.42
CA ARG A 153 -1.64 -7.43 7.26
C ARG A 153 -1.00 -6.84 6.01
N ASP A 154 -1.73 -5.93 5.37
CA ASP A 154 -1.15 -5.08 4.33
C ASP A 154 -0.14 -4.11 4.97
N THR A 155 1.09 -4.10 4.45
CA THR A 155 2.18 -3.24 4.92
C THR A 155 2.25 -1.91 4.18
N HIS A 156 1.39 -1.68 3.19
CA HIS A 156 1.35 -0.44 2.39
C HIS A 156 1.21 0.81 3.26
N ALA A 157 0.29 0.79 4.23
CA ALA A 157 0.11 1.88 5.19
C ALA A 157 1.36 2.13 6.05
N GLU A 158 2.11 1.08 6.41
CA GLU A 158 3.36 1.20 7.16
C GLU A 158 4.47 1.81 6.31
N THR A 159 4.53 1.45 5.02
CA THR A 159 5.46 2.01 4.05
C THR A 159 5.23 3.51 3.85
N ILE A 160 3.97 3.93 3.67
CA ILE A 160 3.61 5.35 3.57
C ILE A 160 3.91 6.11 4.86
N ALA A 161 3.61 5.53 6.02
CA ALA A 161 3.94 6.19 7.28
C ALA A 161 5.45 6.42 7.43
N ARG A 162 6.29 5.48 6.96
CA ARG A 162 7.75 5.63 6.91
C ARG A 162 8.20 6.76 5.98
N THR A 163 7.62 6.87 4.77
CA THR A 163 7.95 7.99 3.86
C THR A 163 7.58 9.36 4.43
N LEU A 164 6.58 9.41 5.32
CA LEU A 164 6.18 10.63 6.05
C LEU A 164 7.01 10.90 7.32
N GLY A 165 8.04 10.11 7.60
CA GLY A 165 8.94 10.30 8.74
C GLY A 165 8.50 9.63 10.04
N ALA A 166 7.55 8.68 10.01
CA ALA A 166 7.14 7.97 11.22
C ALA A 166 8.28 7.13 11.80
N GLY A 167 8.67 7.43 13.04
CA GLY A 167 9.60 6.59 13.80
C GLY A 167 8.97 5.24 14.22
N PRO A 168 9.78 4.29 14.74
CA PRO A 168 9.31 2.94 15.08
C PRO A 168 8.13 2.92 16.05
N TRP A 169 8.16 3.78 17.06
CA TRP A 169 7.08 3.90 18.06
C TRP A 169 5.82 4.53 17.48
N THR A 170 5.96 5.53 16.61
CA THR A 170 4.84 6.17 15.93
C THR A 170 4.17 5.20 14.96
N LEU A 171 4.97 4.42 14.22
CA LEU A 171 4.51 3.37 13.34
C LEU A 171 3.71 2.31 14.12
N LEU A 172 4.30 1.77 15.19
CA LEU A 172 3.66 0.76 16.03
C LEU A 172 2.35 1.29 16.64
N GLY A 173 2.39 2.45 17.29
CA GLY A 173 1.27 2.97 18.06
C GLY A 173 0.14 3.56 17.22
N ARG A 174 0.44 4.20 16.08
CA ARG A 174 -0.56 4.91 15.29
C ARG A 174 -1.00 4.19 14.02
N ILE A 175 -0.21 3.23 13.52
CA ILE A 175 -0.50 2.52 12.28
C ILE A 175 -0.72 1.04 12.58
N THR A 176 0.30 0.33 13.06
CA THR A 176 0.25 -1.14 13.20
C THR A 176 -0.78 -1.60 14.22
N LEU A 177 -0.75 -1.08 15.47
CA LEU A 177 -1.65 -1.53 16.53
C LEU A 177 -3.13 -1.27 16.23
N PRO A 178 -3.55 -0.10 15.71
CA PRO A 178 -4.94 0.11 15.30
C PRO A 178 -5.41 -0.85 14.20
N LEU A 179 -4.54 -1.18 13.24
CA LEU A 179 -4.87 -2.13 12.16
C LEU A 179 -5.11 -3.55 12.70
N VAL A 180 -4.35 -3.98 13.71
CA VAL A 180 -4.51 -5.29 14.35
C VAL A 180 -5.36 -5.27 15.61
N ALA A 181 -5.95 -4.13 15.98
CA ALA A 181 -6.73 -3.98 17.21
C ALA A 181 -7.89 -5.00 17.34
N PRO A 182 -8.64 -5.35 16.28
CA PRO A 182 -9.66 -6.39 16.36
C PRO A 182 -9.06 -7.77 16.71
N ALA A 183 -7.88 -8.10 16.17
CA ALA A 183 -7.19 -9.35 16.46
C ALA A 183 -6.62 -9.35 17.89
N LEU A 184 -6.06 -8.22 18.35
CA LEU A 184 -5.62 -8.04 19.73
C LEU A 184 -6.78 -8.24 20.72
N ALA A 185 -7.96 -7.65 20.44
CA ALA A 185 -9.14 -7.81 21.29
C ALA A 185 -9.60 -9.29 21.34
N ARG A 186 -9.70 -9.95 20.19
CA ARG A 186 -10.06 -11.38 20.10
C ARG A 186 -9.06 -12.27 20.83
N GLY A 187 -7.76 -12.08 20.57
CA GLY A 187 -6.69 -12.83 21.23
C GLY A 187 -6.67 -12.63 22.73
N THR A 188 -6.93 -11.41 23.20
CA THR A 188 -7.01 -11.09 24.64
C THR A 188 -8.19 -11.81 25.30
N ALA A 189 -9.35 -11.85 24.65
CA ALA A 189 -10.51 -12.58 25.19
C ALA A 189 -10.36 -14.10 25.13
N LEU A 190 -9.69 -14.65 24.11
CA LEU A 190 -9.34 -16.06 24.09
C LEU A 190 -8.39 -16.41 25.25
N ALA A 191 -7.38 -15.56 25.52
CA ALA A 191 -6.49 -15.72 26.66
C ALA A 191 -7.26 -15.62 28.00
N LEU A 192 -8.13 -14.63 28.16
CA LEU A 192 -8.96 -14.47 29.36
C LEU A 192 -9.91 -15.68 29.56
N GLY A 193 -10.59 -16.12 28.50
CA GLY A 193 -11.45 -17.31 28.54
C GLY A 193 -10.67 -18.57 28.90
N ARG A 194 -9.46 -18.75 28.34
CA ARG A 194 -8.59 -19.87 28.70
C ARG A 194 -8.12 -19.81 30.15
N SER A 195 -7.84 -18.61 30.68
CA SER A 195 -7.45 -18.39 32.08
C SER A 195 -8.60 -18.68 33.05
N LEU A 196 -9.84 -18.31 32.69
CA LEU A 196 -11.04 -18.59 33.48
C LEU A 196 -11.32 -20.09 33.63
N GLY A 197 -11.07 -20.86 32.57
CA GLY A 197 -11.24 -22.32 32.56
C GLY A 197 -10.01 -23.11 33.04
N GLU A 198 -8.93 -22.46 33.49
CA GLU A 198 -7.69 -23.18 33.84
C GLU A 198 -7.81 -23.91 35.17
N PHE A 199 -7.66 -25.23 35.10
CA PHE A 199 -7.77 -26.15 36.23
C PHE A 199 -6.50 -26.99 36.40
N GLY A 200 -6.05 -27.68 35.34
CA GLY A 200 -5.05 -28.75 35.45
C GLY A 200 -3.63 -28.28 35.77
N ALA A 201 -3.19 -27.16 35.20
CA ALA A 201 -1.89 -26.57 35.54
C ALA A 201 -1.92 -25.97 36.94
N THR A 202 -3.04 -25.32 37.30
CA THR A 202 -3.23 -24.68 38.61
C THR A 202 -3.21 -25.69 39.74
N ILE A 203 -3.97 -26.80 39.65
CA ILE A 203 -4.02 -27.79 40.73
C ILE A 203 -2.66 -28.48 40.93
N ALA A 204 -1.93 -28.77 39.84
CA ALA A 204 -0.64 -29.43 39.90
C ALA A 204 0.49 -28.52 40.44
N PHE A 205 0.44 -27.21 40.17
CA PHE A 205 1.50 -26.27 40.57
C PHE A 205 1.17 -25.46 41.85
N ALA A 206 -0.06 -24.96 41.96
CA ALA A 206 -0.50 -24.09 43.04
C ALA A 206 -1.30 -24.83 44.13
N GLY A 207 -1.80 -26.04 43.89
CA GLY A 207 -2.63 -26.76 44.85
C GLY A 207 -4.03 -26.14 45.02
N SER A 208 -4.70 -26.46 46.13
CA SER A 208 -6.15 -26.23 46.33
C SER A 208 -6.55 -25.56 47.65
N LYS A 209 -5.69 -24.67 48.18
CA LYS A 209 -5.93 -23.94 49.43
C LYS A 209 -7.01 -22.88 49.26
N GLU A 210 -8.05 -22.96 50.08
CA GLU A 210 -9.16 -22.01 50.09
C GLU A 210 -8.70 -20.57 50.36
N GLY A 211 -9.31 -19.60 49.67
CA GLY A 211 -8.95 -18.18 49.74
C GLY A 211 -7.60 -17.78 49.13
N VAL A 212 -6.72 -18.73 48.78
CA VAL A 212 -5.36 -18.45 48.28
C VAL A 212 -5.13 -19.00 46.87
N THR A 213 -5.50 -20.25 46.61
CA THR A 213 -5.24 -20.96 45.34
C THR A 213 -6.45 -21.69 44.77
N ARG A 214 -7.53 -21.88 45.54
CA ARG A 214 -8.78 -22.50 45.07
C ARG A 214 -9.57 -21.56 44.16
N THR A 215 -9.33 -21.66 42.85
CA THR A 215 -10.10 -20.95 41.81
C THR A 215 -11.46 -21.63 41.56
N MET A 216 -12.35 -20.94 40.84
CA MET A 216 -13.69 -21.39 40.46
C MET A 216 -13.70 -22.78 39.81
N PRO A 217 -12.88 -23.07 38.77
CA PRO A 217 -12.82 -24.43 38.20
C PRO A 217 -12.44 -25.51 39.22
N LEU A 218 -11.52 -25.19 40.14
CA LEU A 218 -11.08 -26.10 41.19
C LEU A 218 -12.16 -26.29 42.25
N ALA A 219 -12.88 -25.22 42.61
CA ALA A 219 -14.04 -25.29 43.49
C ALA A 219 -15.17 -26.13 42.88
N ILE A 220 -15.51 -25.93 41.59
CA ILE A 220 -16.51 -26.73 40.88
C ILE A 220 -16.15 -28.23 40.94
N TYR A 221 -14.88 -28.58 40.71
CA TYR A 221 -14.42 -29.97 40.75
C TYR A 221 -14.52 -30.57 42.15
N LEU A 222 -14.02 -29.87 43.18
CA LEU A 222 -14.04 -30.36 44.56
C LEU A 222 -15.47 -30.44 45.11
N GLU A 223 -16.31 -29.45 44.83
CA GLU A 223 -17.71 -29.44 45.27
C GLU A 223 -18.56 -30.46 44.52
N ARG A 224 -18.15 -30.93 43.33
CA ARG A 224 -18.88 -32.00 42.66
C ARG A 224 -18.98 -33.27 43.52
N GLU A 225 -17.97 -33.54 44.34
CA GLU A 225 -17.93 -34.69 45.24
C GLU A 225 -18.70 -34.45 46.55
N ASN A 226 -18.82 -33.19 47.00
CA ASN A 226 -19.45 -32.83 48.27
C ASN A 226 -20.90 -32.35 48.11
N ASP A 227 -21.11 -31.33 47.26
CA ASP A 227 -22.40 -30.70 46.98
C ASP A 227 -22.56 -30.39 45.48
N THR A 228 -23.28 -31.30 44.81
CA THR A 228 -23.56 -31.17 43.37
C THR A 228 -24.36 -29.91 43.04
N ALA A 229 -25.22 -29.40 43.94
CA ALA A 229 -26.03 -28.21 43.68
C ALA A 229 -25.14 -26.96 43.63
N THR A 230 -24.22 -26.80 44.59
CA THR A 230 -23.23 -25.72 44.60
C THR A 230 -22.29 -25.80 43.40
N SER A 231 -21.82 -27.00 43.05
CA SER A 231 -20.96 -27.21 41.87
C SER A 231 -21.64 -26.80 40.55
N LEU A 232 -22.93 -27.15 40.36
CA LEU A 232 -23.72 -26.73 39.20
C LEU A 232 -23.95 -25.21 39.16
N ALA A 233 -24.23 -24.58 40.31
CA ALA A 233 -24.41 -23.13 40.40
C ALA A 233 -23.13 -22.36 40.01
N LEU A 234 -21.98 -22.79 40.53
CA LEU A 234 -20.67 -22.21 40.17
C LEU A 234 -20.34 -22.43 38.69
N ALA A 235 -20.65 -23.60 38.13
CA ALA A 235 -20.45 -23.90 36.71
C ALA A 235 -21.27 -22.98 35.80
N VAL A 236 -22.54 -22.70 36.13
CA VAL A 236 -23.38 -21.75 35.39
C VAL A 236 -22.79 -20.35 35.41
N VAL A 237 -22.29 -19.88 36.57
CA VAL A 237 -21.66 -18.56 36.67
C VAL A 237 -20.41 -18.47 35.81
N LEU A 238 -19.54 -19.49 35.83
CA LEU A 238 -18.33 -19.51 35.02
C LEU A 238 -18.64 -19.53 33.51
N ILE A 239 -19.67 -20.28 33.11
CA ILE A 239 -20.17 -20.31 31.73
C ILE A 239 -20.72 -18.93 31.34
N ALA A 240 -21.58 -18.33 32.17
CA ALA A 240 -22.15 -17.01 31.92
C ALA A 240 -21.05 -15.94 31.77
N LEU A 241 -20.05 -15.96 32.67
CA LEU A 241 -18.89 -15.08 32.59
C LEU A 241 -18.09 -15.30 31.30
N SER A 242 -17.87 -16.55 30.90
CA SER A 242 -17.20 -16.88 29.65
C SER A 242 -17.99 -16.38 28.43
N PHE A 243 -19.32 -16.51 28.44
CA PHE A 243 -20.19 -15.96 27.39
C PHE A 243 -20.12 -14.43 27.33
N VAL A 244 -20.09 -13.74 28.47
CA VAL A 244 -19.94 -12.27 28.52
C VAL A 244 -18.59 -11.85 27.94
N VAL A 245 -17.49 -12.51 28.34
CA VAL A 245 -16.14 -12.21 27.85
C VAL A 245 -16.02 -12.42 26.34
N VAL A 246 -16.45 -13.58 25.84
CA VAL A 246 -16.37 -13.90 24.40
C VAL A 246 -17.36 -13.06 23.60
N GLY A 247 -18.60 -12.89 24.09
CA GLY A 247 -19.64 -12.09 23.47
C GLY A 247 -19.23 -10.63 23.31
N ALA A 248 -18.60 -10.04 24.33
CA ALA A 248 -18.09 -8.68 24.28
C ALA A 248 -17.11 -8.46 23.11
N THR A 249 -16.33 -9.46 22.68
CA THR A 249 -15.40 -9.29 21.56
C THR A 249 -16.02 -9.31 20.17
N ASN A 250 -17.27 -9.79 20.05
CA ASN A 250 -17.99 -9.82 18.79
C ASN A 250 -18.88 -8.58 18.60
N VAL A 251 -18.95 -7.68 19.59
CA VAL A 251 -19.68 -6.41 19.48
C VAL A 251 -18.80 -5.35 18.81
N PRO A 252 -19.30 -4.63 17.77
CA PRO A 252 -18.58 -3.52 17.16
C PRO A 252 -18.60 -2.28 18.07
N TRP A 253 -17.80 -2.31 19.14
CA TRP A 253 -17.64 -1.20 20.09
C TRP A 253 -17.42 0.18 19.47
N PRO A 254 -16.64 0.34 18.37
CA PRO A 254 -16.44 1.66 17.77
C PRO A 254 -17.77 2.30 17.30
N GLN A 255 -18.69 1.50 16.77
CA GLN A 255 -19.99 1.98 16.30
C GLN A 255 -20.94 2.28 17.46
N LEU A 256 -20.86 1.49 18.54
CA LEU A 256 -21.66 1.69 19.75
C LEU A 256 -21.24 2.95 20.53
N VAL A 257 -19.94 3.17 20.67
CA VAL A 257 -19.37 4.34 21.35
C VAL A 257 -19.60 5.62 20.55
N LEU A 258 -19.63 5.55 19.22
CA LEU A 258 -19.98 6.69 18.37
C LEU A 258 -21.46 7.08 18.50
N ARG A 259 -22.38 6.15 18.79
CA ARG A 259 -23.80 6.46 19.08
C ARG A 259 -24.02 7.14 20.43
N LEU A 260 -23.11 6.93 21.38
CA LEU A 260 -23.17 7.52 22.73
C LEU A 260 -22.45 8.87 22.82
N ARG A 261 -21.71 9.27 21.79
CA ARG A 261 -21.08 10.59 21.75
C ARG A 261 -22.10 11.62 21.23
N PRO A 262 -22.28 12.76 21.93
CA PRO A 262 -23.05 13.85 21.38
C PRO A 262 -22.39 14.33 20.07
N PRO A 263 -23.17 14.75 19.05
CA PRO A 263 -22.62 15.31 17.84
C PRO A 263 -21.67 16.45 18.21
N ARG A 264 -20.43 16.39 17.71
CA ARG A 264 -19.52 17.53 17.84
C ARG A 264 -20.18 18.71 17.13
N PRO A 265 -20.22 19.91 17.73
CA PRO A 265 -20.63 21.08 16.99
C PRO A 265 -19.74 21.18 15.76
N GLU A 266 -20.36 21.33 14.59
CA GLU A 266 -19.66 21.69 13.36
C GLU A 266 -18.80 22.91 13.68
N PRO A 267 -17.52 22.95 13.25
CA PRO A 267 -16.77 24.17 13.34
C PRO A 267 -17.56 25.21 12.57
N THR A 268 -18.13 26.16 13.31
CA THR A 268 -18.77 27.34 12.75
C THR A 268 -17.78 27.89 11.75
N THR A 269 -18.21 28.06 10.50
CA THR A 269 -17.48 28.81 9.50
C THR A 269 -17.14 30.15 10.13
N VAL A 270 -15.93 30.26 10.65
CA VAL A 270 -15.37 31.54 11.03
C VAL A 270 -15.15 32.21 9.68
N THR A 271 -16.12 33.02 9.28
CA THR A 271 -15.92 34.08 8.30
C THR A 271 -14.90 35.01 8.93
N SER A 272 -13.64 34.63 8.85
CA SER A 272 -12.51 35.48 9.13
C SER A 272 -12.47 36.46 7.97
N GLN A 273 -13.17 37.58 8.14
CA GLN A 273 -12.70 38.85 7.57
C GLN A 273 -11.33 39.16 8.22
N ALA A 274 -10.32 38.42 7.78
CA ALA A 274 -8.94 38.84 7.95
C ALA A 274 -8.68 39.80 6.80
N GLY A 275 -8.39 41.05 7.17
CA GLY A 275 -8.04 42.09 6.22
C GLY A 275 -6.97 41.63 5.24
N ALA A 276 -7.02 42.24 4.05
CA ALA A 276 -5.99 42.20 3.04
C ALA A 276 -4.67 42.78 3.59
N GLY A 277 -4.04 42.07 4.50
CA GLY A 277 -2.62 42.19 4.76
C GLY A 277 -1.92 41.58 3.57
N ARG A 278 -1.34 42.44 2.73
CA ARG A 278 -0.32 42.03 1.74
C ARG A 278 0.57 40.98 2.40
N ARG A 279 0.55 39.75 1.86
CA ARG A 279 1.64 38.80 2.10
C ARG A 279 2.90 39.55 1.72
N GLU A 280 3.71 39.90 2.71
CA GLU A 280 5.12 40.14 2.47
C GLU A 280 5.64 38.85 1.86
N VAL A 281 5.83 38.88 0.54
CA VAL A 281 6.59 37.89 -0.19
C VAL A 281 8.02 38.07 0.31
N SER A 282 8.32 37.49 1.46
CA SER A 282 9.69 37.15 1.82
C SER A 282 10.18 36.31 0.66
N GLU A 283 11.18 36.78 -0.08
CA GLU A 283 11.84 36.05 -1.17
C GLU A 283 12.06 34.61 -0.71
N ALA A 284 11.21 33.70 -1.18
CA ALA A 284 11.24 32.33 -0.77
C ALA A 284 12.46 31.72 -1.44
N VAL A 285 13.52 31.50 -0.66
CA VAL A 285 14.70 30.77 -1.14
C VAL A 285 14.20 29.44 -1.72
N PRO A 286 14.50 29.14 -2.99
CA PRO A 286 14.09 27.89 -3.62
C PRO A 286 14.50 26.71 -2.74
N ARG A 287 13.54 25.88 -2.32
CA ARG A 287 13.84 24.75 -1.43
C ARG A 287 14.28 23.49 -2.18
N GLY A 288 14.13 23.49 -3.50
CA GLY A 288 14.49 22.38 -4.37
C GLY A 288 15.93 21.97 -4.23
N ARG A 289 16.17 20.68 -4.39
CA ARG A 289 17.49 20.08 -4.32
C ARG A 289 17.67 19.23 -5.57
N GLN A 290 18.81 19.36 -6.22
CA GLN A 290 19.17 18.48 -7.32
C GLN A 290 19.21 17.03 -6.81
N VAL A 291 18.73 16.11 -7.62
CA VAL A 291 18.80 14.68 -7.32
C VAL A 291 19.66 14.01 -8.37
N ARG A 292 20.59 13.17 -7.92
CA ARG A 292 21.25 12.17 -8.77
C ARG A 292 20.91 10.79 -8.27
N LEU A 293 20.51 9.92 -9.18
CA LEU A 293 20.13 8.54 -8.91
C LEU A 293 20.92 7.66 -9.89
N ALA A 294 21.94 6.96 -9.39
CA ALA A 294 22.77 6.06 -10.17
C ALA A 294 22.86 4.70 -9.46
N PHE A 295 22.25 3.65 -9.99
CA PHE A 295 22.30 2.32 -9.35
C PHE A 295 22.05 1.18 -10.35
N SER A 296 22.41 -0.04 -9.95
CA SER A 296 22.12 -1.27 -10.70
C SER A 296 21.67 -2.39 -9.78
N SER A 297 20.44 -2.85 -9.90
CA SER A 297 19.92 -4.00 -9.15
C SER A 297 19.77 -5.22 -10.04
N ARG A 298 20.54 -6.27 -9.73
CA ARG A 298 20.48 -7.55 -10.47
C ARG A 298 19.23 -8.34 -10.14
N GLU A 299 18.77 -8.31 -8.90
CA GLU A 299 17.54 -9.01 -8.48
C GLU A 299 16.32 -8.49 -9.24
N ARG A 300 16.29 -7.18 -9.51
CA ARG A 300 15.17 -6.50 -10.16
C ARG A 300 15.37 -6.26 -11.66
N GLY A 301 16.58 -6.47 -12.18
CA GLY A 301 16.93 -6.23 -13.58
C GLY A 301 16.82 -4.75 -13.98
N VAL A 302 17.27 -3.82 -13.12
CA VAL A 302 17.13 -2.38 -13.34
C VAL A 302 18.47 -1.68 -13.13
N ALA A 303 18.92 -0.89 -14.11
CA ALA A 303 20.06 0.00 -14.04
C ALA A 303 19.66 1.41 -14.51
N VAL A 304 19.74 2.38 -13.61
CA VAL A 304 19.29 3.76 -13.86
C VAL A 304 20.40 4.71 -13.49
N ASP A 305 20.76 5.62 -14.40
CA ASP A 305 21.51 6.84 -14.13
C ASP A 305 20.67 8.02 -14.61
N LEU A 306 20.16 8.83 -13.68
CA LEU A 306 19.41 10.04 -14.01
C LEU A 306 19.72 11.17 -13.04
N THR A 307 19.53 12.39 -13.54
CA THR A 307 19.65 13.62 -12.76
C THR A 307 18.39 14.44 -12.90
N VAL A 308 17.84 14.91 -11.77
CA VAL A 308 16.71 15.83 -11.72
C VAL A 308 17.25 17.19 -11.24
N PRO A 309 17.16 18.27 -12.05
CA PRO A 309 17.70 19.57 -11.68
C PRO A 309 16.94 20.19 -10.51
N ALA A 310 17.64 20.95 -9.66
CA ALA A 310 17.04 21.63 -8.52
C ALA A 310 15.96 22.62 -8.99
N GLY A 311 14.75 22.49 -8.43
CA GLY A 311 13.59 23.32 -8.80
C GLY A 311 13.04 23.07 -10.21
N GLY A 312 13.57 22.07 -10.91
CA GLY A 312 13.03 21.60 -12.18
C GLY A 312 12.16 20.37 -12.03
N ALA A 313 11.57 19.97 -13.14
CA ALA A 313 10.68 18.82 -13.22
C ALA A 313 11.14 17.88 -14.34
N THR A 314 11.35 16.61 -13.98
CA THR A 314 11.73 15.55 -14.90
C THR A 314 10.65 14.48 -14.92
N ALA A 315 10.17 14.12 -16.10
CA ALA A 315 9.28 13.00 -16.31
C ALA A 315 10.06 11.69 -16.44
N LEU A 316 9.56 10.61 -15.84
CA LEU A 316 10.09 9.26 -15.99
C LEU A 316 9.02 8.39 -16.64
N ILE A 317 9.20 8.06 -17.91
CA ILE A 317 8.22 7.31 -18.71
C ILE A 317 8.78 5.96 -19.14
N GLY A 318 7.91 5.06 -19.63
CA GLY A 318 8.32 3.72 -20.07
C GLY A 318 7.20 2.70 -19.90
N PRO A 319 7.30 1.51 -20.52
CA PRO A 319 6.29 0.46 -20.43
C PRO A 319 6.16 -0.09 -19.02
N ASN A 320 5.09 -0.84 -18.75
CA ASN A 320 4.92 -1.53 -17.47
C ASN A 320 6.06 -2.52 -17.24
N GLY A 321 6.61 -2.54 -16.01
CA GLY A 321 7.76 -3.41 -15.68
C GLY A 321 9.15 -2.85 -16.01
N SER A 322 9.27 -1.67 -16.62
CA SER A 322 10.56 -1.01 -16.95
C SER A 322 11.41 -0.55 -15.75
N GLY A 323 10.93 -0.68 -14.51
CA GLY A 323 11.69 -0.28 -13.31
C GLY A 323 11.38 1.11 -12.74
N LYS A 324 10.40 1.86 -13.29
CA LYS A 324 10.01 3.21 -12.82
C LYS A 324 9.72 3.27 -11.31
N SER A 325 8.82 2.42 -10.81
CA SER A 325 8.49 2.38 -9.39
C SER A 325 9.67 1.92 -8.51
N THR A 326 10.59 1.11 -9.05
CA THR A 326 11.85 0.76 -8.36
C THR A 326 12.73 2.00 -8.21
N ALA A 327 12.91 2.79 -9.26
CA ALA A 327 13.66 4.05 -9.21
C ALA A 327 13.04 5.04 -8.20
N CYS A 328 11.71 5.17 -8.17
CA CYS A 328 10.99 5.99 -7.19
C CYS A 328 11.21 5.49 -5.75
N ALA A 329 11.19 4.17 -5.53
CA ALA A 329 11.40 3.57 -4.21
C ALA A 329 12.85 3.73 -3.71
N VAL A 330 13.84 3.58 -4.60
CA VAL A 330 15.25 3.84 -4.28
C VAL A 330 15.45 5.31 -3.92
N LEU A 331 14.94 6.24 -4.74
CA LEU A 331 15.03 7.67 -4.46
C LEU A 331 14.39 8.03 -3.10
N ALA A 332 13.21 7.48 -2.82
CA ALA A 332 12.51 7.71 -1.55
C ALA A 332 13.17 7.07 -0.33
N GLY A 333 14.17 6.18 -0.49
CA GLY A 333 14.83 5.46 0.59
C GLY A 333 14.00 4.31 1.17
N LEU A 334 13.17 3.70 0.33
CA LEU A 334 12.44 2.47 0.62
C LEU A 334 13.22 1.23 0.17
N LEU A 335 14.10 1.37 -0.81
CA LEU A 335 15.03 0.37 -1.30
C LEU A 335 16.45 0.96 -1.30
N GLU A 336 17.44 0.10 -1.10
CA GLU A 336 18.86 0.46 -1.19
C GLU A 336 19.30 0.57 -2.66
N ALA A 337 20.26 1.44 -2.94
CA ALA A 337 20.89 1.58 -4.24
C ALA A 337 22.03 0.54 -4.39
N GLU A 338 21.71 -0.67 -4.83
CA GLU A 338 22.70 -1.73 -5.05
C GLU A 338 23.83 -1.28 -6.00
N GLY A 339 25.07 -1.26 -5.50
CA GLY A 339 26.25 -0.90 -6.29
C GLY A 339 26.27 0.54 -6.81
N GLY A 340 25.42 1.41 -6.26
CA GLY A 340 25.17 2.76 -6.77
C GLY A 340 25.29 3.85 -5.71
N GLU A 341 24.96 5.08 -6.11
CA GLU A 341 24.84 6.24 -5.25
C GLU A 341 23.54 7.02 -5.50
N VAL A 342 23.00 7.60 -4.42
CA VAL A 342 21.90 8.55 -4.49
C VAL A 342 22.29 9.81 -3.75
N THR A 343 22.20 10.96 -4.41
CA THR A 343 22.44 12.27 -3.78
C THR A 343 21.18 13.13 -3.84
N VAL A 344 20.91 13.85 -2.75
CA VAL A 344 19.82 14.84 -2.66
C VAL A 344 20.42 16.16 -2.19
N GLY A 345 20.62 17.08 -3.12
CA GLY A 345 21.49 18.25 -2.94
C GLY A 345 22.92 17.80 -2.66
N ASP A 346 23.53 18.39 -1.64
CA ASP A 346 24.90 18.06 -1.22
C ASP A 346 24.98 16.81 -0.33
N ARG A 347 23.84 16.19 0.01
CA ARG A 347 23.80 15.04 0.91
C ARG A 347 23.81 13.73 0.13
N LEU A 348 24.80 12.89 0.42
CA LEU A 348 24.79 11.48 0.07
C LEU A 348 23.71 10.75 0.87
N ALA A 349 22.67 10.29 0.17
CA ALA A 349 21.50 9.63 0.75
C ALA A 349 21.60 8.10 0.72
N ASP A 350 22.35 7.55 -0.24
CA ASP A 350 22.55 6.11 -0.42
C ASP A 350 23.90 5.86 -1.08
N ALA A 351 24.67 4.91 -0.56
CA ALA A 351 25.93 4.40 -1.11
C ALA A 351 26.34 3.15 -0.31
N PRO A 352 27.32 2.34 -0.76
CA PRO A 352 27.87 1.26 0.04
C PRO A 352 28.29 1.73 1.45
N GLY A 353 27.61 1.23 2.49
CA GLY A 353 27.85 1.59 3.89
C GLY A 353 27.08 2.83 4.40
N VAL A 354 26.32 3.52 3.55
CA VAL A 354 25.51 4.70 3.91
C VAL A 354 24.09 4.52 3.38
N PHE A 355 23.10 4.42 4.26
CA PHE A 355 21.69 4.37 3.87
C PHE A 355 20.84 5.30 4.73
N VAL A 356 20.36 6.38 4.14
CA VAL A 356 19.36 7.26 4.78
C VAL A 356 17.98 6.66 4.51
N PRO A 357 17.17 6.30 5.52
CA PRO A 357 15.85 5.73 5.27
C PRO A 357 14.83 6.78 4.82
N ALA A 358 13.73 6.31 4.25
CA ALA A 358 12.57 7.13 3.91
C ALA A 358 12.08 8.01 5.08
N GLY A 359 11.56 9.19 4.74
CA GLY A 359 11.12 10.19 5.72
C GLY A 359 12.24 10.99 6.38
N ARG A 360 13.51 10.66 6.10
CA ARG A 360 14.70 11.46 6.47
C ARG A 360 15.45 12.04 5.28
N ARG A 361 14.98 11.78 4.05
CA ARG A 361 15.60 12.22 2.78
C ARG A 361 15.13 13.60 2.27
N ASP A 362 14.16 14.24 2.93
CA ASP A 362 13.43 15.42 2.41
C ASP A 362 12.75 15.18 1.05
N VAL A 363 12.49 13.90 0.76
CA VAL A 363 11.77 13.40 -0.41
C VAL A 363 10.39 12.93 0.05
N ALA A 364 9.33 13.43 -0.59
CA ALA A 364 7.98 12.88 -0.44
C ALA A 364 7.63 12.03 -1.65
N LEU A 365 7.20 10.79 -1.41
CA LEU A 365 6.72 9.88 -2.44
C LEU A 365 5.20 9.75 -2.36
N LEU A 366 4.54 10.05 -3.48
CA LEU A 366 3.16 9.64 -3.73
C LEU A 366 3.18 8.43 -4.67
N ALA A 367 2.99 7.25 -4.10
CA ALA A 367 2.92 6.01 -4.86
C ALA A 367 1.59 5.89 -5.64
N GLN A 368 1.57 5.03 -6.65
CA GLN A 368 0.39 4.76 -7.49
C GLN A 368 -0.88 4.46 -6.68
N ALA A 369 -0.75 3.71 -5.58
CA ALA A 369 -1.82 3.51 -4.61
C ALA A 369 -1.78 4.61 -3.51
N PRO A 370 -2.78 5.51 -3.42
CA PRO A 370 -2.73 6.69 -2.53
C PRO A 370 -2.54 6.37 -1.04
N GLY A 371 -2.96 5.17 -0.62
CA GLY A 371 -2.79 4.62 0.73
C GLY A 371 -3.13 5.60 1.85
N VAL A 372 -4.37 6.06 1.86
CA VAL A 372 -4.95 6.86 2.94
C VAL A 372 -5.20 5.95 4.15
N PHE A 373 -4.86 6.41 5.36
CA PHE A 373 -5.07 5.66 6.60
C PHE A 373 -6.56 5.60 6.93
N GLY A 374 -7.17 4.43 6.73
CA GLY A 374 -8.62 4.25 6.82
C GLY A 374 -9.21 4.56 8.21
N HIS A 375 -8.47 4.27 9.27
CA HIS A 375 -8.87 4.51 10.66
C HIS A 375 -8.69 5.96 11.14
N MET A 376 -8.15 6.84 10.30
CA MET A 376 -7.94 8.25 10.61
C MET A 376 -8.87 9.13 9.77
N SER A 377 -9.19 10.33 10.27
CA SER A 377 -9.86 11.32 9.44
C SER A 377 -8.94 11.87 8.36
N VAL A 378 -9.49 12.46 7.30
CA VAL A 378 -8.72 13.13 6.24
C VAL A 378 -7.77 14.19 6.80
N LEU A 379 -8.25 15.01 7.74
CA LEU A 379 -7.41 16.02 8.38
C LEU A 379 -6.22 15.41 9.13
N GLU A 380 -6.43 14.32 9.88
CA GLU A 380 -5.35 13.66 10.60
C GLU A 380 -4.41 12.89 9.67
N ASN A 381 -4.90 12.43 8.51
CA ASN A 381 -4.08 11.86 7.45
C ASN A 381 -3.05 12.87 6.93
N VAL A 382 -3.51 14.06 6.54
CA VAL A 382 -2.64 15.11 6.01
C VAL A 382 -1.73 15.68 7.10
N ALA A 383 -2.23 15.85 8.33
CA ALA A 383 -1.43 16.31 9.46
C ALA A 383 -0.40 15.27 9.95
N PHE A 384 -0.46 14.02 9.50
CA PHE A 384 0.38 12.93 10.01
C PHE A 384 1.88 13.19 9.83
N GLY A 385 2.30 13.58 8.62
CA GLY A 385 3.70 13.84 8.29
C GLY A 385 4.31 14.99 9.11
N PRO A 386 3.70 16.21 9.10
CA PRO A 386 4.15 17.32 9.93
C PRO A 386 4.29 16.97 11.40
N ARG A 387 3.38 16.14 11.91
CA ARG A 387 3.43 15.65 13.29
C ARG A 387 4.60 14.71 13.57
N CYS A 388 4.98 13.88 12.59
CA CYS A 388 6.16 13.03 12.70
C CYS A 388 7.45 13.87 12.69
N GLN A 389 7.44 15.01 11.99
CA GLN A 389 8.52 16.01 11.98
C GLN A 389 8.54 16.92 13.23
N GLY A 390 7.75 16.61 14.26
CA GLY A 390 7.74 17.35 15.53
C GLY A 390 6.82 18.57 15.58
N MET A 391 6.02 18.83 14.53
CA MET A 391 5.10 19.98 14.53
C MET A 391 3.99 19.82 15.58
N PRO A 392 3.68 20.87 16.38
CA PRO A 392 2.56 20.85 17.31
C PRO A 392 1.23 20.56 16.62
N ARG A 393 0.34 19.82 17.30
CA ARG A 393 -0.94 19.33 16.72
C ARG A 393 -1.78 20.44 16.08
N ALA A 394 -1.88 21.61 16.72
CA ALA A 394 -2.68 22.72 16.22
C ALA A 394 -2.11 23.27 14.89
N ARG A 395 -0.79 23.52 14.85
CA ARG A 395 -0.10 24.02 13.64
C ARG A 395 -0.13 22.99 12.51
N ALA A 396 0.05 21.71 12.82
CA ALA A 396 -0.03 20.62 11.84
C ALA A 396 -1.42 20.52 11.20
N ARG A 397 -2.49 20.71 11.98
CA ARG A 397 -3.86 20.73 11.48
C ARG A 397 -4.18 21.96 10.63
N ALA A 398 -3.67 23.13 11.03
CA ALA A 398 -3.82 24.35 10.23
C ALA A 398 -3.14 24.20 8.87
N LEU A 399 -1.90 23.70 8.84
CA LEU A 399 -1.19 23.39 7.60
C LEU A 399 -1.93 22.35 6.77
N ALA A 400 -2.40 21.28 7.42
CA ALA A 400 -3.15 20.23 6.73
C ALA A 400 -4.44 20.74 6.11
N MET A 401 -5.15 21.66 6.76
CA MET A 401 -6.35 22.28 6.18
C MET A 401 -5.99 23.12 4.95
N ALA A 402 -4.93 23.94 5.03
CA ALA A 402 -4.48 24.74 3.89
C ALA A 402 -4.08 23.87 2.68
N GLU A 403 -3.38 22.75 2.91
CA GLU A 403 -3.06 21.79 1.84
C GLU A 403 -4.30 21.08 1.30
N LEU A 404 -5.29 20.78 2.14
CA LEU A 404 -6.58 20.24 1.70
C LEU A 404 -7.38 21.25 0.87
N GLU A 405 -7.33 22.53 1.22
CA GLU A 405 -7.93 23.60 0.42
C GLU A 405 -7.25 23.70 -0.95
N ALA A 406 -5.92 23.66 -0.99
CA ALA A 406 -5.15 23.75 -2.24
C ALA A 406 -5.49 22.61 -3.24
N VAL A 407 -5.79 21.41 -2.75
CA VAL A 407 -6.21 20.27 -3.61
C VAL A 407 -7.74 20.18 -3.79
N GLY A 408 -8.52 21.14 -3.29
CA GLY A 408 -9.99 21.11 -3.39
C GLY A 408 -10.67 20.01 -2.55
N ALA A 409 -10.05 19.56 -1.47
CA ALA A 409 -10.51 18.48 -0.59
C ALA A 409 -10.84 18.92 0.85
N ALA A 410 -10.91 20.23 1.15
CA ALA A 410 -11.21 20.76 2.48
C ALA A 410 -12.53 20.22 3.07
N HIS A 411 -13.58 20.09 2.24
CA HIS A 411 -14.89 19.55 2.63
C HIS A 411 -14.84 18.08 3.10
N LEU A 412 -13.74 17.36 2.85
CA LEU A 412 -13.55 15.97 3.27
C LEU A 412 -12.86 15.84 4.63
N ALA A 413 -12.37 16.93 5.22
CA ALA A 413 -11.51 16.93 6.42
C ALA A 413 -12.02 16.07 7.59
N GLY A 414 -13.35 16.02 7.79
CA GLY A 414 -14.00 15.27 8.85
C GLY A 414 -14.24 13.78 8.56
N ARG A 415 -14.20 13.36 7.29
CA ARG A 415 -14.49 11.98 6.87
C ARG A 415 -13.37 11.02 7.24
N GLY A 416 -13.71 9.75 7.43
CA GLY A 416 -12.76 8.66 7.61
C GLY A 416 -12.07 8.30 6.29
N GLY A 417 -10.79 7.91 6.35
CA GLY A 417 -10.03 7.53 5.15
C GLY A 417 -10.65 6.37 4.36
N SER A 418 -11.39 5.48 5.02
CA SER A 418 -12.10 4.36 4.38
C SER A 418 -13.36 4.76 3.62
N GLU A 419 -13.78 6.03 3.71
CA GLU A 419 -15.02 6.55 3.10
C GLU A 419 -14.77 7.31 1.79
N LEU A 420 -13.52 7.34 1.31
CA LEU A 420 -13.10 8.14 0.16
C LEU A 420 -13.20 7.35 -1.16
N SER A 421 -13.59 8.03 -2.24
CA SER A 421 -13.40 7.51 -3.59
C SER A 421 -11.91 7.51 -3.98
N GLY A 422 -11.54 6.75 -5.02
CA GLY A 422 -10.15 6.71 -5.52
C GLY A 422 -9.58 8.10 -5.84
N GLY A 423 -10.34 8.94 -6.55
CA GLY A 423 -9.92 10.30 -6.86
C GLY A 423 -9.88 11.25 -5.65
N GLN A 424 -10.75 11.06 -4.66
CA GLN A 424 -10.65 11.80 -3.39
C GLN A 424 -9.41 11.39 -2.60
N ALA A 425 -9.10 10.09 -2.56
CA ALA A 425 -7.92 9.56 -1.90
C ALA A 425 -6.61 10.06 -2.54
N ALA A 426 -6.55 10.14 -3.86
CA ALA A 426 -5.40 10.70 -4.59
C ALA A 426 -5.14 12.16 -4.21
N ARG A 427 -6.18 13.01 -4.19
CA ARG A 427 -6.08 14.41 -3.75
C ARG A 427 -5.59 14.52 -2.30
N VAL A 428 -6.16 13.75 -1.39
CA VAL A 428 -5.74 13.71 0.02
C VAL A 428 -4.30 13.24 0.18
N ALA A 429 -3.87 12.26 -0.62
CA ALA A 429 -2.49 11.79 -0.62
C ALA A 429 -1.52 12.88 -1.10
N LEU A 430 -1.88 13.65 -2.15
CA LEU A 430 -1.04 14.76 -2.62
C LEU A 430 -0.93 15.85 -1.55
N ALA A 431 -2.04 16.26 -0.95
CA ALA A 431 -2.02 17.22 0.17
C ALA A 431 -1.14 16.71 1.32
N ARG A 432 -1.22 15.42 1.66
CA ARG A 432 -0.39 14.79 2.70
C ARG A 432 1.11 14.82 2.35
N ALA A 433 1.46 14.59 1.09
CA ALA A 433 2.84 14.67 0.63
C ALA A 433 3.35 16.12 0.72
N LEU A 434 2.59 17.09 0.18
CA LEU A 434 2.96 18.52 0.20
C LEU A 434 3.02 19.11 1.62
N ALA A 435 2.18 18.64 2.54
CA ALA A 435 2.20 19.09 3.94
C ALA A 435 3.55 18.84 4.63
N THR A 436 4.34 17.85 4.19
CA THR A 436 5.69 17.60 4.71
C THR A 436 6.73 18.62 4.27
N ARG A 437 6.35 19.56 3.38
CA ARG A 437 7.22 20.55 2.72
C ARG A 437 8.50 19.95 2.14
N PRO A 438 8.38 18.96 1.24
CA PRO A 438 9.54 18.25 0.71
C PRO A 438 10.40 19.16 -0.17
N ALA A 439 11.70 18.89 -0.23
CA ALA A 439 12.59 19.48 -1.23
C ALA A 439 12.40 18.81 -2.60
N VAL A 440 12.09 17.52 -2.59
CA VAL A 440 11.84 16.69 -3.78
C VAL A 440 10.49 15.99 -3.65
N LEU A 441 9.63 16.16 -4.65
CA LEU A 441 8.36 15.44 -4.76
C LEU A 441 8.48 14.38 -5.85
N VAL A 442 8.18 13.13 -5.51
CA VAL A 442 8.11 12.01 -6.44
C VAL A 442 6.66 11.60 -6.58
N LEU A 443 6.14 11.64 -7.80
CA LEU A 443 4.75 11.30 -8.11
C LEU A 443 4.72 10.08 -9.03
N ASP A 444 4.19 8.95 -8.56
CA ASP A 444 4.04 7.73 -9.34
C ASP A 444 2.59 7.59 -9.84
N GLU A 445 2.32 8.00 -11.08
CA GLU A 445 0.98 8.06 -11.69
C GLU A 445 -0.11 8.73 -10.82
N PRO A 446 0.16 9.94 -10.29
CA PRO A 446 -0.68 10.59 -9.28
C PRO A 446 -2.11 10.90 -9.77
N MET A 447 -2.30 10.96 -11.09
CA MET A 447 -3.48 11.53 -11.74
C MET A 447 -4.33 10.49 -12.48
N ALA A 448 -3.89 9.23 -12.55
CA ALA A 448 -4.56 8.18 -13.32
C ALA A 448 -5.99 7.90 -12.85
N ALA A 449 -6.25 7.99 -11.54
CA ALA A 449 -7.54 7.70 -10.93
C ALA A 449 -8.51 8.90 -10.87
N LEU A 450 -8.16 10.04 -11.47
CA LEU A 450 -8.92 11.29 -11.39
C LEU A 450 -9.76 11.54 -12.65
N ASP A 451 -10.88 12.22 -12.44
CA ASP A 451 -11.64 12.85 -13.53
C ASP A 451 -10.83 14.00 -14.18
N VAL A 452 -11.30 14.46 -15.34
CA VAL A 452 -10.59 15.41 -16.19
C VAL A 452 -10.34 16.75 -15.46
N ASP A 453 -11.34 17.25 -14.74
CA ASP A 453 -11.25 18.53 -14.03
C ASP A 453 -10.30 18.44 -12.83
N ALA A 454 -10.37 17.36 -12.06
CA ALA A 454 -9.49 17.14 -10.92
C ALA A 454 -8.03 16.94 -11.35
N ARG A 455 -7.77 16.29 -12.51
CA ARG A 455 -6.41 16.22 -13.09
C ARG A 455 -5.89 17.61 -13.43
N ALA A 456 -6.69 18.43 -14.11
CA ALA A 456 -6.29 19.79 -14.49
C ALA A 456 -5.95 20.65 -13.25
N GLN A 457 -6.77 20.59 -12.20
CA GLN A 457 -6.51 21.30 -10.94
C GLN A 457 -5.23 20.82 -10.25
N MET A 458 -4.99 19.50 -10.20
CA MET A 458 -3.77 18.96 -9.61
C MET A 458 -2.52 19.30 -10.42
N ARG A 459 -2.58 19.27 -11.76
CA ARG A 459 -1.49 19.77 -12.62
C ARG A 459 -1.17 21.22 -12.32
N ALA A 460 -2.19 22.08 -12.29
CA ALA A 460 -2.00 23.50 -12.00
C ALA A 460 -1.34 23.72 -10.63
N LEU A 461 -1.78 23.01 -9.59
CA LEU A 461 -1.18 23.10 -8.26
C LEU A 461 0.28 22.64 -8.26
N VAL A 462 0.59 21.49 -8.85
CA VAL A 462 1.96 20.96 -8.88
C VAL A 462 2.88 21.90 -9.67
N SER A 463 2.44 22.37 -10.83
CA SER A 463 3.15 23.36 -11.65
C SER A 463 3.43 24.65 -10.85
N GLN A 464 2.43 25.16 -10.13
CA GLN A 464 2.59 26.33 -9.25
C GLN A 464 3.64 26.09 -8.16
N ARG A 465 3.67 24.92 -7.51
CA ARG A 465 4.65 24.61 -6.47
C ARG A 465 6.09 24.49 -7.01
N VAL A 466 6.24 23.97 -8.22
CA VAL A 466 7.55 23.92 -8.91
C VAL A 466 8.00 25.35 -9.22
N ALA A 467 7.14 26.17 -9.82
CA ALA A 467 7.47 27.53 -10.25
C ALA A 467 7.68 28.52 -9.09
N GLU A 468 6.81 28.53 -8.07
CA GLU A 468 6.82 29.53 -7.00
C GLU A 468 7.65 29.11 -5.78
N GLU A 469 7.68 27.81 -5.43
CA GLU A 469 8.41 27.32 -4.25
C GLU A 469 9.76 26.68 -4.60
N GLY A 470 10.08 26.57 -5.90
CA GLY A 470 11.27 25.89 -6.40
C GLY A 470 11.28 24.41 -6.04
N LEU A 471 10.12 23.74 -5.96
CA LEU A 471 10.03 22.32 -5.65
C LEU A 471 10.66 21.48 -6.78
N THR A 472 11.51 20.52 -6.43
CA THR A 472 12.06 19.57 -7.42
C THR A 472 11.07 18.42 -7.65
N LEU A 473 10.75 18.09 -8.90
CA LEU A 473 9.72 17.11 -9.24
C LEU A 473 10.29 15.96 -10.09
N LEU A 474 10.06 14.72 -9.65
CA LEU A 474 10.16 13.52 -10.49
C LEU A 474 8.75 12.97 -10.71
N LEU A 475 8.28 12.97 -11.95
CA LEU A 475 6.91 12.56 -12.30
C LEU A 475 6.93 11.30 -13.17
N VAL A 476 6.37 10.20 -12.67
CA VAL A 476 6.03 9.05 -13.51
C VAL A 476 4.63 9.25 -14.06
N THR A 477 4.51 9.25 -15.38
CA THR A 477 3.23 9.40 -16.09
C THR A 477 3.33 8.75 -17.46
N HIS A 478 2.18 8.47 -18.05
CA HIS A 478 2.02 8.04 -19.45
C HIS A 478 1.13 9.02 -20.24
N ASP A 479 0.76 10.17 -19.64
CA ASP A 479 -0.08 11.18 -20.28
C ASP A 479 0.81 12.31 -20.86
N VAL A 480 0.72 12.54 -22.17
CA VAL A 480 1.49 13.59 -22.87
C VAL A 480 1.17 14.99 -22.33
N VAL A 481 -0.05 15.22 -21.87
CA VAL A 481 -0.44 16.51 -21.27
C VAL A 481 0.28 16.72 -19.95
N ASP A 482 0.47 15.66 -19.15
CA ASP A 482 1.29 15.75 -17.93
C ASP A 482 2.75 16.06 -18.26
N LEU A 483 3.33 15.37 -19.26
CA LEU A 483 4.71 15.64 -19.70
C LEU A 483 4.90 17.11 -20.10
N THR A 484 4.04 17.59 -21.00
CA THR A 484 4.19 18.92 -21.61
C THR A 484 3.84 20.07 -20.68
N SER A 485 2.98 19.83 -19.66
CA SER A 485 2.57 20.87 -18.71
C SER A 485 3.40 20.92 -17.43
N LEU A 486 4.03 19.81 -17.04
CA LEU A 486 4.76 19.72 -15.77
C LEU A 486 6.26 19.54 -15.93
N ALA A 487 6.74 18.84 -16.96
CA ALA A 487 8.14 18.44 -17.07
C ALA A 487 8.91 19.23 -18.13
N SER A 488 10.15 19.58 -17.82
CA SER A 488 11.10 20.20 -18.75
C SER A 488 11.92 19.13 -19.47
N ASP A 489 12.29 18.09 -18.74
CA ASP A 489 13.07 16.95 -19.23
C ASP A 489 12.29 15.64 -19.08
N VAL A 490 12.61 14.66 -19.90
CA VAL A 490 12.05 13.31 -19.82
C VAL A 490 13.17 12.27 -19.89
N VAL A 491 13.01 11.21 -19.10
CA VAL A 491 13.81 9.99 -19.11
C VAL A 491 12.89 8.84 -19.50
N VAL A 492 13.25 8.10 -20.53
CA VAL A 492 12.52 6.91 -21.00
C VAL A 492 13.25 5.67 -20.52
N LEU A 493 12.59 4.87 -19.69
CA LEU A 493 13.08 3.57 -19.23
C LEU A 493 12.47 2.45 -20.05
N GLU A 494 13.30 1.59 -20.62
CA GLU A 494 12.90 0.37 -21.34
C GLU A 494 13.80 -0.78 -20.88
N GLU A 495 13.21 -1.95 -20.65
CA GLU A 495 13.94 -3.16 -20.22
C GLU A 495 14.91 -2.93 -19.04
N GLY A 496 14.52 -2.06 -18.11
CA GLY A 496 15.30 -1.75 -16.92
C GLY A 496 16.44 -0.74 -17.13
N HIS A 497 16.63 -0.18 -18.32
CA HIS A 497 17.70 0.76 -18.65
C HIS A 497 17.17 2.09 -19.21
N VAL A 498 17.97 3.14 -19.13
CA VAL A 498 17.64 4.45 -19.74
C VAL A 498 17.85 4.36 -21.25
N ALA A 499 16.75 4.31 -22.00
CA ALA A 499 16.75 4.22 -23.46
C ALA A 499 16.92 5.58 -24.14
N GLN A 500 16.30 6.62 -23.58
CA GLN A 500 16.36 7.98 -24.11
C GLN A 500 16.24 9.00 -22.97
N GLN A 501 17.00 10.09 -23.04
CA GLN A 501 16.87 11.21 -22.11
C GLN A 501 17.05 12.55 -22.83
N GLY A 502 16.29 13.56 -22.44
CA GLY A 502 16.50 14.94 -22.89
C GLY A 502 15.28 15.83 -22.69
N PRO A 503 15.28 17.04 -23.28
CA PRO A 503 14.16 17.97 -23.19
C PRO A 503 12.88 17.34 -23.77
N VAL A 504 11.75 17.51 -23.09
CA VAL A 504 10.45 16.94 -23.49
C VAL A 504 10.13 17.28 -24.95
N ALA A 505 10.33 18.53 -25.36
CA ALA A 505 10.08 18.97 -26.73
C ALA A 505 10.90 18.20 -27.78
N ARG A 506 12.17 17.86 -27.48
CA ARG A 506 13.03 17.12 -28.39
C ARG A 506 12.62 15.64 -28.46
N VAL A 507 12.34 15.03 -27.32
CA VAL A 507 11.96 13.61 -27.25
C VAL A 507 10.60 13.36 -27.92
N LEU A 508 9.63 14.26 -27.74
CA LEU A 508 8.33 14.14 -28.40
C LEU A 508 8.40 14.49 -29.91
N ALA A 509 9.25 15.44 -30.32
CA ALA A 509 9.38 15.78 -31.74
C ALA A 509 10.15 14.72 -32.54
N ALA A 510 11.05 13.98 -31.89
CA ALA A 510 11.90 12.99 -32.51
C ALA A 510 12.17 11.82 -31.54
N PRO A 511 11.16 10.97 -31.27
CA PRO A 511 11.31 9.83 -30.39
C PRO A 511 12.30 8.83 -30.99
N VAL A 512 13.27 8.37 -30.19
CA VAL A 512 14.20 7.31 -30.62
C VAL A 512 13.90 5.97 -29.96
N SER A 513 13.13 5.98 -28.88
CA SER A 513 12.68 4.77 -28.20
C SER A 513 11.28 4.35 -28.68
N ASP A 514 11.01 3.05 -28.65
CA ASP A 514 9.73 2.49 -29.08
C ASP A 514 8.56 3.01 -28.24
N PHE A 515 8.76 3.12 -26.92
CA PHE A 515 7.74 3.66 -26.02
C PHE A 515 7.45 5.14 -26.31
N ALA A 516 8.49 5.95 -26.55
CA ALA A 516 8.33 7.36 -26.86
C ALA A 516 7.57 7.56 -28.19
N ALA A 517 7.82 6.71 -29.19
CA ALA A 517 7.11 6.74 -30.45
C ALA A 517 5.63 6.34 -30.31
N GLN A 518 5.33 5.32 -29.50
CA GLN A 518 3.95 4.95 -29.17
C GLN A 518 3.20 6.06 -28.44
N LEU A 519 3.88 6.76 -27.53
CA LEU A 519 3.30 7.86 -26.75
C LEU A 519 2.84 9.04 -27.64
N THR A 520 3.59 9.35 -28.70
CA THR A 520 3.24 10.41 -29.66
C THR A 520 2.32 9.94 -30.79
N GLY A 521 2.02 8.63 -30.85
CA GLY A 521 1.33 8.01 -31.99
C GLY A 521 2.16 8.02 -33.27
N THR A 522 3.47 8.26 -33.18
CA THR A 522 4.41 8.19 -34.30
C THR A 522 4.56 6.73 -34.71
N ALA A 523 4.24 6.43 -35.96
CA ALA A 523 4.41 5.10 -36.50
C ALA A 523 5.89 4.78 -36.69
N VAL A 524 6.31 3.57 -36.30
CA VAL A 524 7.65 3.04 -36.55
C VAL A 524 7.50 1.98 -37.64
N LEU A 525 7.98 2.30 -38.84
CA LEU A 525 7.96 1.39 -39.98
C LEU A 525 9.36 0.83 -40.21
N ALA A 526 9.55 -0.47 -40.05
CA ALA A 526 10.78 -1.20 -40.32
C ALA A 526 10.92 -1.54 -41.82
N GLY A 527 12.17 -1.53 -42.28
CA GLY A 527 12.53 -1.87 -43.65
C GLY A 527 14.05 -1.91 -43.82
N THR A 528 14.48 -1.91 -45.08
CA THR A 528 15.90 -1.82 -45.44
C THR A 528 16.24 -0.41 -45.90
N LEU A 529 17.31 0.16 -45.36
CA LEU A 529 17.83 1.49 -45.72
C LEU A 529 18.15 1.54 -47.22
N ASP A 530 17.73 2.63 -47.84
CA ASP A 530 18.03 3.01 -49.21
C ASP A 530 18.39 4.50 -49.26
N GLY A 531 19.07 4.96 -50.30
CA GLY A 531 19.46 6.37 -50.42
C GLY A 531 20.63 6.80 -49.53
N ASP A 532 20.77 8.12 -49.38
CA ASP A 532 21.91 8.81 -48.76
C ASP A 532 21.47 9.97 -47.83
N ALA A 533 22.42 10.79 -47.37
CA ALA A 533 22.15 11.92 -46.47
C ALA A 533 21.18 12.96 -47.07
N ASP A 534 21.22 13.18 -48.38
CA ASP A 534 20.42 14.18 -49.09
C ASP A 534 19.01 13.67 -49.42
N ALA A 535 18.88 12.36 -49.65
CA ALA A 535 17.62 11.71 -49.94
C ALA A 535 17.51 10.35 -49.22
N PRO A 536 17.42 10.35 -47.88
CA PRO A 536 17.34 9.10 -47.14
C PRO A 536 16.03 8.41 -47.48
N ALA A 537 16.08 7.10 -47.67
CA ALA A 537 14.94 6.27 -48.01
C ALA A 537 14.93 4.96 -47.24
N LEU A 538 13.76 4.34 -47.19
CA LEU A 538 13.54 3.04 -46.57
C LEU A 538 12.65 2.22 -47.49
N VAL A 539 13.10 1.01 -47.83
CA VAL A 539 12.29 0.05 -48.59
C VAL A 539 11.55 -0.84 -47.59
N LEU A 540 10.22 -0.74 -47.60
CA LEU A 540 9.29 -1.52 -46.79
C LEU A 540 8.95 -2.85 -47.50
N GLY A 541 8.06 -3.63 -46.88
CA GLY A 541 7.46 -4.83 -47.50
C GLY A 541 6.84 -4.55 -48.87
N ALA A 542 6.83 -5.56 -49.75
CA ALA A 542 6.33 -5.48 -51.12
C ALA A 542 7.04 -4.44 -52.04
N GLY A 543 8.25 -3.99 -51.68
CA GLY A 543 9.06 -3.07 -52.49
C GLY A 543 8.63 -1.61 -52.42
N LEU A 544 7.78 -1.26 -51.45
CA LEU A 544 7.32 0.11 -51.24
C LEU A 544 8.47 0.98 -50.74
N ARG A 545 8.74 2.11 -51.39
CA ARG A 545 9.81 3.03 -51.03
C ARG A 545 9.27 4.23 -50.26
N LEU A 546 9.86 4.51 -49.11
CA LEU A 546 9.51 5.63 -48.23
C LEU A 546 10.71 6.59 -48.14
N VAL A 547 10.54 7.81 -48.64
CA VAL A 547 11.55 8.88 -48.62
C VAL A 547 11.39 9.72 -47.35
N GLY A 548 12.52 9.96 -46.68
CA GLY A 548 12.64 10.80 -45.50
C GLY A 548 13.14 12.21 -45.81
N ARG A 549 13.17 13.06 -44.78
CA ARG A 549 13.80 14.38 -44.85
C ARG A 549 15.34 14.22 -44.94
N PRO A 550 16.05 15.13 -45.63
CA PRO A 550 17.52 15.16 -45.61
C PRO A 550 18.07 15.25 -44.18
N GLN A 551 19.20 14.60 -43.91
CA GLN A 551 19.83 14.54 -42.58
C GLN A 551 21.34 14.77 -42.69
N GLU A 552 21.85 15.78 -41.98
CA GLU A 552 23.30 16.06 -41.90
C GLU A 552 24.07 14.93 -41.17
N ASP A 553 23.44 14.31 -40.17
CA ASP A 553 24.00 13.23 -39.33
C ASP A 553 23.60 11.83 -39.85
N TRP A 554 23.78 11.55 -41.14
CA TRP A 554 23.40 10.26 -41.73
C TRP A 554 24.50 9.21 -41.58
N GLU A 555 24.24 8.17 -40.78
CA GLU A 555 25.13 7.02 -40.58
C GLU A 555 24.65 5.74 -41.28
N GLY A 556 23.57 5.82 -42.08
CA GLY A 556 22.95 4.67 -42.72
C GLY A 556 23.75 4.15 -43.92
N ALA A 557 24.05 2.84 -43.92
CA ALA A 557 24.56 2.16 -45.11
C ALA A 557 23.39 1.57 -45.92
N ALA A 558 23.35 1.84 -47.23
CA ALA A 558 22.36 1.25 -48.12
C ALA A 558 22.37 -0.28 -48.02
N GLY A 559 21.20 -0.90 -47.89
CA GLY A 559 21.02 -2.33 -47.66
C GLY A 559 21.06 -2.76 -46.18
N GLY A 560 21.38 -1.87 -45.24
CA GLY A 560 21.24 -2.13 -43.81
C GLY A 560 19.79 -2.13 -43.33
N GLU A 561 19.53 -2.65 -42.13
CA GLU A 561 18.21 -2.53 -41.50
C GLU A 561 17.98 -1.11 -40.97
N GLY A 562 16.75 -0.62 -41.10
CA GLY A 562 16.37 0.72 -40.69
C GLY A 562 14.91 0.84 -40.30
N VAL A 563 14.59 1.94 -39.63
CA VAL A 563 13.24 2.30 -39.24
C VAL A 563 12.90 3.71 -39.72
N ALA A 564 11.66 3.94 -40.09
CA ALA A 564 11.12 5.23 -40.43
C ALA A 564 10.08 5.65 -39.40
N LEU A 565 10.28 6.83 -38.83
CA LEU A 565 9.37 7.49 -37.92
C LEU A 565 8.40 8.35 -38.74
N VAL A 566 7.12 8.02 -38.69
CA VAL A 566 6.06 8.70 -39.42
C VAL A 566 5.03 9.27 -38.44
N PRO A 567 5.06 10.58 -38.18
CA PRO A 567 4.05 11.25 -37.37
C PRO A 567 2.65 11.16 -37.99
N PRO A 568 1.57 11.06 -37.19
CA PRO A 568 0.23 10.85 -37.73
C PRO A 568 -0.37 12.07 -38.45
N ASP A 569 0.14 13.28 -38.17
CA ASP A 569 -0.19 14.52 -38.88
C ASP A 569 0.54 14.66 -40.23
N ALA A 570 1.54 13.82 -40.50
CA ALA A 570 2.24 13.74 -41.79
C ALA A 570 1.49 12.92 -42.84
N VAL A 571 0.43 12.21 -42.45
CA VAL A 571 -0.29 11.24 -43.27
C VAL A 571 -1.62 11.82 -43.74
N GLY A 572 -1.74 12.05 -45.05
CA GLY A 572 -3.02 12.32 -45.71
C GLY A 572 -3.66 11.03 -46.24
N LEU A 573 -4.99 10.96 -46.24
CA LEU A 573 -5.73 9.81 -46.76
C LEU A 573 -6.46 10.15 -48.07
N TYR A 574 -6.31 9.29 -49.06
CA TYR A 574 -6.92 9.41 -50.38
C TYR A 574 -7.58 8.10 -50.80
N PRO A 575 -8.62 8.15 -51.67
CA PRO A 575 -9.17 6.93 -52.27
C PRO A 575 -8.11 6.16 -53.05
N LEU A 576 -8.10 4.83 -52.95
CA LEU A 576 -7.10 3.98 -53.61
C LEU A 576 -7.13 4.10 -55.15
N SER A 577 -8.24 4.54 -55.73
CA SER A 577 -8.39 4.77 -57.17
C SER A 577 -7.61 5.98 -57.69
N GLN A 578 -7.16 6.89 -56.81
CA GLN A 578 -6.30 8.03 -57.15
C GLN A 578 -4.85 7.68 -56.85
N ASN A 579 -4.16 7.08 -57.83
CA ASN A 579 -2.80 6.57 -57.66
C ASN A 579 -1.74 7.67 -57.46
N ASP A 580 -2.04 8.91 -57.80
CA ASP A 580 -1.21 10.07 -57.51
C ASP A 580 -2.10 11.33 -57.52
N PRO A 581 -2.55 11.84 -56.36
CA PRO A 581 -3.33 13.07 -56.29
C PRO A 581 -2.57 14.31 -56.80
N GLY A 582 -1.27 14.19 -57.15
CA GLY A 582 -0.42 15.30 -57.56
C GLY A 582 -0.05 16.16 -56.36
N GLY A 583 1.25 16.49 -56.22
CA GLY A 583 1.72 17.35 -55.13
C GLY A 583 3.21 17.19 -54.82
N SER A 584 3.65 17.87 -53.76
CA SER A 584 4.99 17.75 -53.20
C SER A 584 5.24 16.55 -52.25
N PRO A 585 4.24 15.86 -51.67
CA PRO A 585 4.48 14.60 -50.96
C PRO A 585 5.15 13.57 -51.87
N ARG A 586 6.08 12.79 -51.32
CA ARG A 586 6.91 11.84 -52.09
C ARG A 586 6.56 10.37 -51.84
N ASN A 587 5.69 10.11 -50.88
CA ASN A 587 5.43 8.77 -50.36
C ASN A 587 3.96 8.42 -50.52
N HIS A 588 3.70 7.30 -51.19
CA HIS A 588 2.35 6.79 -51.44
C HIS A 588 2.32 5.33 -51.00
N LEU A 589 1.55 5.04 -49.96
CA LEU A 589 1.49 3.71 -49.35
C LEU A 589 0.05 3.17 -49.45
N PRO A 590 -0.19 2.01 -50.07
CA PRO A 590 -1.49 1.35 -49.98
C PRO A 590 -1.71 0.86 -48.54
N VAL A 591 -2.84 1.23 -47.95
CA VAL A 591 -3.17 0.94 -46.56
C VAL A 591 -4.58 0.40 -46.40
N ARG A 592 -4.80 -0.39 -45.34
CA ARG A 592 -6.12 -0.86 -44.92
C ARG A 592 -6.49 -0.25 -43.58
N VAL A 593 -7.69 0.29 -43.46
CA VAL A 593 -8.21 0.84 -42.20
C VAL A 593 -8.48 -0.29 -41.22
N THR A 594 -7.85 -0.25 -40.05
CA THR A 594 -8.02 -1.25 -38.98
C THR A 594 -8.83 -0.74 -37.81
N GLY A 595 -8.97 0.58 -37.66
CA GLY A 595 -9.73 1.18 -36.57
C GLY A 595 -9.93 2.68 -36.73
N LEU A 596 -10.93 3.20 -36.03
CA LEU A 596 -11.27 4.62 -35.98
C LEU A 596 -11.47 5.03 -34.53
N GLU A 597 -10.78 6.07 -34.10
CA GLU A 597 -10.85 6.58 -32.73
C GLU A 597 -11.16 8.09 -32.76
N LYS A 598 -12.31 8.48 -32.19
CA LYS A 598 -12.78 9.86 -32.27
C LYS A 598 -12.26 10.69 -31.09
N ALA A 599 -11.67 11.84 -31.39
CA ALA A 599 -11.22 12.84 -30.43
C ALA A 599 -11.78 14.22 -30.80
N GLY A 600 -12.99 14.54 -30.33
CA GLY A 600 -13.66 15.80 -30.65
C GLY A 600 -14.04 15.91 -32.14
N ALA A 601 -13.51 16.93 -32.82
CA ALA A 601 -13.70 17.17 -34.26
C ALA A 601 -12.69 16.42 -35.15
N MET A 602 -11.68 15.81 -34.54
CA MET A 602 -10.66 15.00 -35.20
C MET A 602 -10.96 13.50 -35.01
N VAL A 603 -10.50 12.70 -35.94
CA VAL A 603 -10.57 11.24 -35.92
C VAL A 603 -9.18 10.70 -36.22
N THR A 604 -8.67 9.89 -35.32
CA THR A 604 -7.46 9.10 -35.56
C THR A 604 -7.85 7.82 -36.29
N VAL A 605 -7.34 7.64 -37.49
CA VAL A 605 -7.55 6.46 -38.33
C VAL A 605 -6.33 5.56 -38.16
N ARG A 606 -6.54 4.34 -37.66
CA ARG A 606 -5.50 3.30 -37.59
C ARG A 606 -5.45 2.55 -38.91
N LEU A 607 -4.24 2.39 -39.42
CA LEU A 607 -3.97 1.90 -40.77
C LEU A 607 -2.95 0.75 -40.70
N ALA A 608 -3.13 -0.24 -41.55
CA ALA A 608 -2.17 -1.32 -41.77
C ALA A 608 -1.53 -1.17 -43.16
N VAL A 609 -0.21 -1.27 -43.24
CA VAL A 609 0.58 -1.30 -44.48
C VAL A 609 1.32 -2.63 -44.54
N ALA A 610 1.52 -3.16 -45.75
CA ALA A 610 2.25 -4.41 -45.92
C ALA A 610 3.71 -4.27 -45.43
N GLY A 611 4.12 -5.15 -44.53
CA GLY A 611 5.47 -5.20 -43.97
C GLY A 611 6.32 -6.35 -44.51
N PRO A 612 7.55 -6.48 -43.97
CA PRO A 612 8.45 -7.56 -44.31
C PRO A 612 7.82 -8.92 -43.99
N GLN A 613 8.11 -9.92 -44.83
CA GLN A 613 7.75 -11.32 -44.58
C GLN A 613 6.25 -11.59 -44.37
N GLY A 614 5.37 -10.71 -44.89
CA GLY A 614 3.91 -10.87 -44.81
C GLY A 614 3.30 -10.45 -43.47
N THR A 615 4.06 -9.78 -42.59
CA THR A 615 3.52 -9.14 -41.39
C THR A 615 3.04 -7.72 -41.71
N ASP A 616 1.86 -7.33 -41.23
CA ASP A 616 1.36 -5.96 -41.41
C ASP A 616 2.07 -5.02 -40.42
N GLN A 617 2.53 -3.86 -40.91
CA GLN A 617 3.00 -2.77 -40.07
C GLN A 617 1.87 -1.75 -39.87
N HIS A 618 1.94 -0.96 -38.80
CA HIS A 618 0.88 -0.04 -38.45
C HIS A 618 1.32 1.41 -38.56
N LEU A 619 0.46 2.25 -39.12
CA LEU A 619 0.57 3.70 -39.02
C LEU A 619 -0.78 4.31 -38.65
N SER A 620 -0.78 5.58 -38.30
CA SER A 620 -1.99 6.31 -37.95
C SER A 620 -2.06 7.61 -38.73
N ALA A 621 -3.27 8.06 -39.04
CA ALA A 621 -3.52 9.36 -39.65
C ALA A 621 -4.52 10.14 -38.81
N VAL A 622 -4.31 11.44 -38.63
CA VAL A 622 -5.25 12.32 -37.93
C VAL A 622 -5.99 13.17 -38.96
N VAL A 623 -7.29 12.90 -39.13
CA VAL A 623 -8.16 13.59 -40.11
C VAL A 623 -9.35 14.23 -39.42
N THR A 624 -10.10 15.09 -40.11
CA THR A 624 -11.33 15.66 -39.56
C THR A 624 -12.48 14.66 -39.64
N ALA A 625 -13.47 14.80 -38.75
CA ALA A 625 -14.70 13.99 -38.82
C ALA A 625 -15.46 14.18 -40.15
N GLY A 626 -15.35 15.36 -40.77
CA GLY A 626 -15.88 15.64 -42.11
C GLY A 626 -15.17 14.80 -43.18
N ALA A 627 -13.83 14.76 -43.17
CA ALA A 627 -13.07 13.97 -44.12
C ALA A 627 -13.39 12.46 -44.03
N VAL A 628 -13.64 11.93 -42.83
CA VAL A 628 -14.10 10.54 -42.62
C VAL A 628 -15.44 10.30 -43.32
N ALA A 629 -16.39 11.22 -43.19
CA ALA A 629 -17.71 11.12 -43.81
C ALA A 629 -17.63 11.27 -45.34
N ASP A 630 -16.90 12.26 -45.83
CA ASP A 630 -16.77 12.56 -47.26
C ASP A 630 -16.06 11.43 -48.03
N LEU A 631 -15.02 10.84 -47.43
CA LEU A 631 -14.26 9.72 -48.01
C LEU A 631 -14.89 8.35 -47.72
N GLY A 632 -15.95 8.27 -46.91
CA GLY A 632 -16.58 7.00 -46.52
C GLY A 632 -15.61 6.06 -45.79
N ILE A 633 -14.77 6.60 -44.90
CA ILE A 633 -13.74 5.81 -44.21
C ILE A 633 -14.41 4.90 -43.16
N GLU A 634 -14.34 3.60 -43.41
CA GLU A 634 -14.84 2.55 -42.51
C GLU A 634 -13.74 1.51 -42.24
N VAL A 635 -13.89 0.74 -41.15
CA VAL A 635 -12.96 -0.35 -40.83
C VAL A 635 -13.02 -1.40 -41.95
N GLY A 636 -11.85 -1.75 -42.48
CA GLY A 636 -11.71 -2.65 -43.63
C GLY A 636 -11.54 -1.94 -44.98
N ALA A 637 -11.79 -0.62 -45.07
CA ALA A 637 -11.59 0.14 -46.30
C ALA A 637 -10.10 0.16 -46.71
N CYS A 638 -9.84 0.07 -48.02
CA CYS A 638 -8.49 0.23 -48.58
C CYS A 638 -8.32 1.65 -49.13
N LEU A 639 -7.28 2.34 -48.67
CA LEU A 639 -6.99 3.74 -48.99
C LEU A 639 -5.52 3.87 -49.42
N SER A 640 -5.17 5.03 -49.97
CA SER A 640 -3.77 5.43 -50.18
C SER A 640 -3.38 6.45 -49.12
N ALA A 641 -2.36 6.11 -48.33
CA ALA A 641 -1.73 7.01 -47.37
C ALA A 641 -0.61 7.79 -48.07
N VAL A 642 -0.80 9.11 -48.19
CA VAL A 642 0.18 10.03 -48.77
C VAL A 642 0.95 10.70 -47.65
N VAL A 643 2.25 10.43 -47.57
CA VAL A 643 3.10 10.87 -46.45
C VAL A 643 4.06 11.99 -46.89
N LYS A 644 4.12 13.08 -46.12
CA LYS A 644 5.04 14.18 -46.38
C LYS A 644 6.48 13.79 -45.99
N ALA A 645 7.36 13.62 -46.99
CA ALA A 645 8.75 13.22 -46.76
C ALA A 645 9.51 14.14 -45.79
N VAL A 646 9.23 15.45 -45.80
CA VAL A 646 9.86 16.42 -44.88
C VAL A 646 9.57 16.17 -43.39
N GLN A 647 8.52 15.40 -43.07
CA GLN A 647 8.15 15.01 -41.71
C GLN A 647 8.52 13.56 -41.38
N VAL A 648 9.04 12.80 -42.35
CA VAL A 648 9.51 11.42 -42.13
C VAL A 648 10.98 11.47 -41.75
N ARG A 649 11.34 10.83 -40.64
CA ARG A 649 12.74 10.64 -40.24
C ARG A 649 13.13 9.18 -40.38
N ILE A 650 14.26 8.91 -41.02
CA ILE A 650 14.77 7.55 -41.21
C ILE A 650 15.99 7.39 -40.34
N LEU A 651 16.04 6.30 -39.58
CA LEU A 651 17.11 5.96 -38.66
C LEU A 651 17.64 4.57 -39.02
N PRO A 652 18.97 4.35 -38.98
CA PRO A 652 19.50 3.00 -38.97
C PRO A 652 19.00 2.25 -37.73
N ALA A 653 18.69 0.96 -37.87
CA ALA A 653 18.24 0.15 -36.75
C ALA A 653 19.37 0.09 -35.70
N PRO A 654 19.07 0.27 -34.40
CA PRO A 654 20.07 0.05 -33.36
C PRO A 654 20.52 -1.41 -33.45
N VAL A 655 21.82 -1.63 -33.60
CA VAL A 655 22.41 -2.97 -33.50
C VAL A 655 22.01 -3.52 -32.12
N PRO A 656 21.36 -4.69 -32.02
CA PRO A 656 21.12 -5.28 -30.71
C PRO A 656 22.46 -5.44 -30.00
N SER A 657 22.61 -4.76 -28.87
CA SER A 657 23.76 -4.94 -28.00
C SER A 657 23.82 -6.42 -27.60
N PRO A 658 24.97 -7.10 -27.72
CA PRO A 658 25.09 -8.51 -27.36
C PRO A 658 24.84 -8.79 -25.88
#